data_AF-A0A2J0LLM0-F1
#
_entry.id   AF-A0A2J0LLM0-F1
#
_cell.length_a   1.000
_cell.length_b   1.000
_cell.length_c   1.000
_cell.angle_alpha   90.00
_cell.angle_beta   90.00
_cell.angle_gamma   90.00
#
_symmetry.space_group_name_H-M   'P 1'
#
loop_
_entity.id
_entity.type
_entity.pdbx_description
1 polymer ?
#
loop_
_entity_poly.entity_id
_entity_poly.type
_entity_poly.pdbx_seq_one_letter_code
_entity_poly.pdbx_strand_id
1 'polypeptide(L)'
;NKTTTTIRDIATYQIDATQKLVGEPAVIGSGYDNKGRLVSYRDITVSEESEDKTTTVYLFDTVYNKFGMMNQYRQKSIETGISESGSEINFETNIYRSAMDYDKLGRISSYTQESVSESTGIKKEITNWRAEKYNFLGQLTAYYEDVQSFAEGEVTLNATTHNHRFDIEYTYTGLLKYYIQTSVSDASSALTTTEKWWADLPSDYNSLGQLIAFRTNTKEEGSYDGNYLLKITDVTRLETSYNSLGIIEHYKQETKSSEADNKAIEETWDADIYNTIGQVEKYTATTREYSKLDNGASLDKTTITTRTIASYILTAGGEIITDSTNSGYDIYGRLYSYRDEIESSDTDNKKTDSYTLSTVYDPAGRTYGYHQVNIEQDKLTGGTQLNLRNEIERTLTEYDLVGRVSHYIQTSVSDASSGKVDTLDWTAGEYSYNPLGQLIKYDETIHSIAKDENQTVILDTTTTNKRRDISYTGTGLLKHYIEETISDVTRDLKTVQTWDADYYNDLGQLIKFHTNTVESAISGAGLFEKTTDVIRLETHYNLVGLVDYYKQETISSDTEDKAIKETWDARESTSAGKYNSLGQVEKYTTTTREYSKLDSGATFDKTTITVRSVFSYSIGVDNNPVITGSGYDNKGRMVSYVETVSADDVEKKQVINLWVADSFNIAGQVEGYVQNTIERSTDPLIIFDKLTVTHREFFKFNFNSEDGSILNKVKSGYNGFGQVEDYRDTITEQGSSEKTATQYWHGGYNDLGQLKNYIQDLFENGDYTDTGSQRHILKHKTHTERQRINYYETGLIKDYLDIIVSSDASNKQVKVKWEALKYSLTGMLEESREIADYIGSAVLDGSDDLNRINYRII
;
A
#
# COMPACT_ATOMS: atom_id res chain seq x y z
N ASN A 1 -25.24 -2.44 -40.98
CA ASN A 1 -25.98 -3.63 -41.41
C ASN A 1 -25.07 -4.82 -41.27
N LYS A 2 -25.12 -5.49 -40.12
CA LYS A 2 -24.43 -6.75 -39.88
C LYS A 2 -25.50 -7.75 -39.45
N THR A 3 -25.44 -8.97 -39.96
CA THR A 3 -26.55 -9.93 -39.82
C THR A 3 -26.12 -11.12 -38.98
N THR A 4 -26.69 -11.24 -37.78
CA THR A 4 -26.62 -12.50 -37.02
C THR A 4 -27.62 -13.48 -37.65
N THR A 5 -27.14 -14.67 -38.01
CA THR A 5 -28.01 -15.72 -38.55
C THR A 5 -28.20 -16.81 -37.51
N THR A 6 -29.43 -16.97 -37.04
CA THR A 6 -29.83 -18.10 -36.19
C THR A 6 -30.65 -19.08 -37.02
N ILE A 7 -30.17 -20.32 -37.11
CA ILE A 7 -30.85 -21.43 -37.76
C ILE A 7 -31.50 -22.28 -36.67
N ARG A 8 -32.82 -22.44 -36.73
CA ARG A 8 -33.57 -23.30 -35.81
C ARG A 8 -33.94 -24.63 -36.47
N ASP A 9 -33.40 -25.71 -35.93
CA ASP A 9 -33.73 -27.08 -36.30
C ASP A 9 -34.67 -27.71 -35.27
N ILE A 10 -35.90 -27.99 -35.68
CA ILE A 10 -36.92 -28.57 -34.81
C ILE A 10 -36.91 -30.11 -34.94
N ALA A 11 -36.30 -30.77 -33.97
CA ALA A 11 -36.21 -32.22 -33.87
C ALA A 11 -36.17 -32.67 -32.40
N THR A 12 -36.48 -33.93 -32.10
CA THR A 12 -36.22 -34.49 -30.77
C THR A 12 -34.72 -34.75 -30.61
N TYR A 13 -34.11 -34.12 -29.62
CA TYR A 13 -32.70 -34.31 -29.26
C TYR A 13 -32.63 -35.12 -27.95
N GLN A 14 -31.83 -36.19 -27.91
CA GLN A 14 -31.54 -36.94 -26.68
C GLN A 14 -30.04 -37.04 -26.42
N ILE A 15 -29.69 -37.01 -25.13
CA ILE A 15 -28.33 -37.23 -24.63
C ILE A 15 -28.24 -38.66 -24.06
N ASP A 16 -27.15 -39.37 -24.36
CA ASP A 16 -26.89 -40.72 -23.85
C ASP A 16 -26.83 -40.71 -22.31
N ALA A 17 -27.66 -41.53 -21.67
CA ALA A 17 -27.74 -41.62 -20.20
C ALA A 17 -26.45 -42.15 -19.53
N THR A 18 -25.53 -42.73 -20.29
CA THR A 18 -24.23 -43.25 -19.80
C THR A 18 -23.06 -42.28 -19.98
N GLN A 19 -23.23 -41.23 -20.78
CA GLN A 19 -22.26 -40.15 -20.90
C GLN A 19 -22.77 -38.99 -20.03
N LYS A 20 -22.03 -38.65 -18.97
CA LYS A 20 -22.20 -37.35 -18.31
C LYS A 20 -22.12 -36.29 -19.41
N LEU A 21 -23.24 -35.67 -19.76
CA LEU A 21 -23.42 -34.42 -20.53
C LEU A 21 -22.51 -34.13 -21.74
N VAL A 22 -21.67 -35.04 -22.23
CA VAL A 22 -20.68 -34.77 -23.28
C VAL A 22 -21.14 -35.41 -24.59
N GLY A 23 -21.11 -34.62 -25.68
CA GLY A 23 -21.48 -35.04 -27.04
C GLY A 23 -22.67 -34.26 -27.63
N GLU A 24 -22.76 -34.22 -28.96
CA GLU A 24 -23.92 -33.68 -29.67
C GLU A 24 -25.16 -34.57 -29.42
N PRO A 25 -26.29 -34.00 -28.97
CA PRO A 25 -27.53 -34.73 -28.83
C PRO A 25 -27.97 -35.38 -30.15
N ALA A 26 -28.33 -36.67 -30.11
CA ALA A 26 -28.78 -37.40 -31.29
C ALA A 26 -30.23 -37.02 -31.68
N VAL A 27 -30.49 -36.91 -32.99
CA VAL A 27 -31.84 -36.70 -33.53
C VAL A 27 -32.61 -38.01 -33.54
N ILE A 28 -33.70 -38.10 -32.77
CA ILE A 28 -34.47 -39.34 -32.59
C ILE A 28 -35.95 -39.23 -32.99
N GLY A 29 -36.43 -38.05 -33.41
CA GLY A 29 -37.85 -37.87 -33.71
C GLY A 29 -38.26 -36.43 -34.04
N SER A 30 -39.58 -36.19 -34.03
CA SER A 30 -40.15 -34.86 -34.26
C SER A 30 -39.95 -33.95 -33.04
N GLY A 31 -39.54 -32.70 -33.24
CA GLY A 31 -39.48 -31.70 -32.16
C GLY A 31 -40.84 -31.26 -31.61
N TYR A 32 -41.94 -31.92 -32.01
CA TYR A 32 -43.30 -31.67 -31.53
C TYR A 32 -43.90 -32.88 -30.82
N ASP A 33 -44.74 -32.66 -29.81
CA ASP A 33 -45.57 -33.71 -29.24
C ASP A 33 -46.80 -34.04 -30.10
N ASN A 34 -47.60 -35.02 -29.65
CA ASN A 34 -48.83 -35.45 -30.34
C ASN A 34 -49.96 -34.39 -30.35
N LYS A 35 -49.77 -33.25 -29.70
CA LYS A 35 -50.67 -32.08 -29.73
C LYS A 35 -50.08 -30.93 -30.54
N GLY A 36 -48.93 -31.12 -31.20
CA GLY A 36 -48.28 -30.11 -32.03
C GLY A 36 -47.54 -29.04 -31.22
N ARG A 37 -47.24 -29.29 -29.94
CA ARG A 37 -46.47 -28.35 -29.09
C ARG A 37 -44.98 -28.63 -29.20
N LEU A 38 -44.16 -27.58 -29.25
CA LEU A 38 -42.71 -27.67 -29.40
C LEU A 38 -42.07 -28.30 -28.16
N VAL A 39 -41.51 -29.50 -28.27
CA VAL A 39 -40.84 -30.19 -27.16
C VAL A 39 -39.32 -30.16 -27.21
N SER A 40 -38.76 -29.86 -28.39
CA SER A 40 -37.31 -29.90 -28.59
C SER A 40 -36.89 -29.13 -29.85
N TYR A 41 -35.78 -28.39 -29.77
CA TYR A 41 -35.15 -27.70 -30.90
C TYR A 41 -33.64 -27.50 -30.68
N ARG A 42 -32.93 -27.19 -31.75
CA ARG A 42 -31.54 -26.72 -31.76
C ARG A 42 -31.47 -25.40 -32.50
N ASP A 43 -30.94 -24.37 -31.86
CA ASP A 43 -30.59 -23.11 -32.49
C ASP A 43 -29.07 -23.07 -32.70
N ILE A 44 -28.64 -22.87 -33.93
CA ILE A 44 -27.24 -22.59 -34.27
C ILE A 44 -27.17 -21.12 -34.65
N THR A 45 -26.40 -20.35 -33.90
CA THR A 45 -26.19 -18.94 -34.17
C THR A 45 -24.75 -18.73 -34.62
N VAL A 46 -24.60 -18.16 -35.81
CA VAL A 46 -23.32 -17.75 -36.38
C VAL A 46 -23.38 -16.25 -36.59
N SER A 47 -22.33 -15.55 -36.15
CA SER A 47 -22.18 -14.12 -36.39
C SER A 47 -21.29 -13.89 -37.60
N GLU A 48 -21.69 -13.01 -38.51
CA GLU A 48 -20.82 -12.52 -39.59
C GLU A 48 -19.60 -11.73 -39.06
N GLU A 49 -19.52 -11.46 -37.75
CA GLU A 49 -18.39 -10.76 -37.11
C GLU A 49 -17.26 -11.69 -36.66
N SER A 50 -17.51 -13.00 -36.60
CA SER A 50 -16.51 -14.01 -36.26
C SER A 50 -16.98 -15.33 -36.88
N GLU A 51 -16.58 -15.58 -38.13
CA GLU A 51 -16.96 -16.79 -38.88
C GLU A 51 -16.57 -18.08 -38.13
N ASP A 52 -15.59 -17.98 -37.23
CA ASP A 52 -15.11 -19.09 -36.42
C ASP A 52 -15.89 -19.29 -35.12
N LYS A 53 -16.76 -18.37 -34.67
CA LYS A 53 -17.56 -18.54 -33.43
C LYS A 53 -18.98 -19.00 -33.73
N THR A 54 -19.35 -20.14 -33.15
CA THR A 54 -20.68 -20.74 -33.25
C THR A 54 -21.27 -20.96 -31.86
N THR A 55 -22.46 -20.42 -31.60
CA THR A 55 -23.24 -20.77 -30.41
C THR A 55 -24.35 -21.74 -30.80
N THR A 56 -24.33 -22.94 -30.23
CA THR A 56 -25.35 -23.96 -30.43
C THR A 56 -26.17 -24.15 -29.16
N VAL A 57 -27.46 -23.87 -29.20
CA VAL A 57 -28.39 -24.03 -28.07
C VAL A 57 -29.39 -25.13 -28.37
N TYR A 58 -29.36 -26.19 -27.56
CA TYR A 58 -30.36 -27.24 -27.54
C TYR A 58 -31.38 -26.94 -26.45
N LEU A 59 -32.66 -27.10 -26.76
CA LEU A 59 -33.74 -27.22 -25.78
C LEU A 59 -34.42 -28.56 -25.99
N PHE A 60 -34.60 -29.35 -24.93
CA PHE A 60 -35.09 -30.72 -25.01
C PHE A 60 -35.75 -31.16 -23.69
N ASP A 61 -36.30 -32.37 -23.66
CA ASP A 61 -37.04 -32.93 -22.51
C ASP A 61 -38.15 -32.01 -21.96
N THR A 62 -38.75 -31.21 -22.85
CA THR A 62 -39.84 -30.32 -22.49
C THR A 62 -41.09 -31.12 -22.16
N VAL A 63 -41.65 -30.93 -20.97
CA VAL A 63 -42.93 -31.52 -20.59
C VAL A 63 -43.94 -30.43 -20.31
N TYR A 64 -45.16 -30.64 -20.77
CA TYR A 64 -46.27 -29.73 -20.56
C TYR A 64 -47.28 -30.30 -19.57
N ASN A 65 -47.86 -29.44 -18.74
CA ASN A 65 -48.97 -29.83 -17.86
C ASN A 65 -50.27 -30.09 -18.67
N LYS A 66 -51.32 -30.52 -17.96
CA LYS A 66 -52.63 -30.83 -18.56
C LYS A 66 -53.30 -29.64 -19.26
N PHE A 67 -52.89 -28.41 -18.94
CA PHE A 67 -53.41 -27.17 -19.52
C PHE A 67 -52.57 -26.65 -20.69
N GLY A 68 -51.46 -27.31 -21.03
CA GLY A 68 -50.61 -26.92 -22.14
C GLY A 68 -49.52 -25.91 -21.82
N MET A 69 -49.27 -25.63 -20.54
CA MET A 69 -48.17 -24.78 -20.10
C MET A 69 -46.94 -25.63 -19.78
N MET A 70 -45.74 -25.10 -20.02
CA MET A 70 -44.47 -25.81 -19.85
C MET A 70 -44.20 -26.08 -18.37
N ASN A 71 -44.04 -27.33 -17.98
CA ASN A 71 -43.82 -27.73 -16.59
C ASN A 71 -42.32 -27.94 -16.27
N GLN A 72 -41.54 -28.33 -17.27
CA GLN A 72 -40.09 -28.52 -17.18
C GLN A 72 -39.45 -28.51 -18.57
N TYR A 73 -38.15 -28.23 -18.63
CA TYR A 73 -37.30 -28.39 -19.82
C TYR A 73 -35.83 -28.51 -19.43
N ARG A 74 -35.02 -29.06 -20.35
CA ARG A 74 -33.55 -28.98 -20.32
C ARG A 74 -33.07 -28.09 -21.46
N GLN A 75 -32.01 -27.33 -21.20
CA GLN A 75 -31.31 -26.55 -22.20
C GLN A 75 -29.81 -26.83 -22.09
N LYS A 76 -29.13 -27.00 -23.22
CA LYS A 76 -27.69 -27.13 -23.32
C LYS A 76 -27.18 -26.11 -24.31
N SER A 77 -26.27 -25.24 -23.91
CA SER A 77 -25.58 -24.28 -24.77
C SER A 77 -24.15 -24.73 -24.95
N ILE A 78 -23.69 -24.83 -26.18
CA ILE A 78 -22.30 -25.11 -26.55
C ILE A 78 -21.80 -23.90 -27.33
N GLU A 79 -20.70 -23.30 -26.91
CA GLU A 79 -20.01 -22.27 -27.66
C GLU A 79 -18.70 -22.84 -28.21
N THR A 80 -18.56 -22.88 -29.53
CA THR A 80 -17.40 -23.46 -30.22
C THR A 80 -16.75 -22.48 -31.18
N GLY A 81 -15.47 -22.68 -31.48
CA GLY A 81 -14.73 -21.87 -32.42
C GLY A 81 -13.21 -21.96 -32.37
N ILE A 82 -12.51 -21.08 -33.07
CA ILE A 82 -11.04 -21.04 -33.12
C ILE A 82 -10.56 -19.67 -32.63
N SER A 83 -9.61 -19.65 -31.70
CA SER A 83 -8.98 -18.41 -31.21
C SER A 83 -8.06 -17.79 -32.28
N GLU A 84 -7.72 -16.50 -32.13
CA GLU A 84 -6.67 -15.84 -32.94
C GLU A 84 -5.30 -16.53 -32.81
N SER A 85 -5.09 -17.31 -31.74
CA SER A 85 -3.90 -18.15 -31.49
C SER A 85 -4.01 -19.60 -32.00
N GLY A 86 -5.12 -19.97 -32.67
CA GLY A 86 -5.33 -21.29 -33.27
C GLY A 86 -5.81 -22.40 -32.31
N SER A 87 -6.26 -22.07 -31.10
CA SER A 87 -6.79 -23.02 -30.12
C SER A 87 -8.31 -23.18 -30.27
N GLU A 88 -8.82 -24.39 -29.97
CA GLU A 88 -10.25 -24.73 -30.07
C GLU A 88 -11.04 -24.21 -28.85
N ILE A 89 -12.14 -23.50 -29.10
CA ILE A 89 -13.15 -23.04 -28.11
C ILE A 89 -14.19 -24.17 -27.95
N ASN A 90 -14.54 -24.53 -26.72
CA ASN A 90 -15.63 -25.46 -26.41
C ASN A 90 -16.16 -25.23 -24.97
N PHE A 91 -17.13 -24.30 -24.81
CA PHE A 91 -17.81 -24.07 -23.52
C PHE A 91 -19.18 -24.68 -23.48
N GLU A 92 -19.52 -25.32 -22.38
CA GLU A 92 -20.84 -25.92 -22.20
C GLU A 92 -21.57 -25.33 -20.98
N THR A 93 -22.83 -24.98 -21.16
CA THR A 93 -23.75 -24.61 -20.07
C THR A 93 -25.03 -25.40 -20.18
N ASN A 94 -25.38 -26.09 -19.10
CA ASN A 94 -26.57 -26.93 -18.97
C ASN A 94 -27.54 -26.30 -17.97
N ILE A 95 -28.80 -26.22 -18.34
CA ILE A 95 -29.89 -25.71 -17.50
C ILE A 95 -30.98 -26.76 -17.45
N TYR A 96 -31.45 -27.08 -16.26
CA TYR A 96 -32.66 -27.86 -16.04
C TYR A 96 -33.65 -27.04 -15.23
N ARG A 97 -34.73 -26.60 -15.85
CA ARG A 97 -35.81 -25.92 -15.15
C ARG A 97 -36.98 -26.88 -14.97
N SER A 98 -37.46 -27.01 -13.74
CA SER A 98 -38.48 -27.97 -13.33
C SER A 98 -39.44 -27.38 -12.32
N ALA A 99 -40.48 -28.14 -11.96
CA ALA A 99 -41.52 -27.73 -11.02
C ALA A 99 -42.12 -26.35 -11.38
N MET A 100 -42.28 -26.07 -12.67
CA MET A 100 -42.84 -24.80 -13.14
C MET A 100 -44.35 -24.81 -12.91
N ASP A 101 -44.80 -23.93 -12.01
CA ASP A 101 -46.21 -23.73 -11.68
C ASP A 101 -46.71 -22.39 -12.21
N TYR A 102 -48.04 -22.29 -12.31
CA TYR A 102 -48.72 -21.14 -12.87
C TYR A 102 -49.94 -20.75 -12.05
N ASP A 103 -50.22 -19.45 -12.00
CA ASP A 103 -51.46 -18.95 -11.44
C ASP A 103 -52.66 -19.16 -12.37
N LYS A 104 -53.84 -18.72 -11.93
CA LYS A 104 -55.10 -18.86 -12.69
C LYS A 104 -55.12 -18.07 -14.01
N LEU A 105 -54.22 -17.11 -14.20
CA LEU A 105 -54.08 -16.32 -15.41
C LEU A 105 -52.96 -16.86 -16.32
N GLY A 106 -52.32 -17.98 -15.95
CA GLY A 106 -51.26 -18.61 -16.73
C GLY A 106 -49.89 -17.92 -16.59
N ARG A 107 -49.69 -17.10 -15.55
CA ARG A 107 -48.40 -16.49 -15.24
C ARG A 107 -47.60 -17.42 -14.32
N ILE A 108 -46.27 -17.49 -14.50
CA ILE A 108 -45.41 -18.38 -13.70
C ILE A 108 -45.50 -18.00 -12.22
N SER A 109 -45.82 -18.95 -11.34
CA SER A 109 -45.87 -18.72 -9.89
C SER A 109 -44.63 -19.23 -9.16
N SER A 110 -43.96 -20.26 -9.68
CA SER A 110 -42.72 -20.80 -9.10
C SER A 110 -41.98 -21.70 -10.08
N TYR A 111 -40.68 -21.90 -9.86
CA TYR A 111 -39.88 -22.93 -10.51
C TYR A 111 -38.62 -23.25 -9.69
N THR A 112 -38.03 -24.41 -9.97
CA THR A 112 -36.66 -24.76 -9.55
C THR A 112 -35.79 -24.84 -10.80
N GLN A 113 -34.65 -24.17 -10.79
CA GLN A 113 -33.66 -24.23 -11.86
C GLN A 113 -32.35 -24.76 -11.33
N GLU A 114 -31.79 -25.76 -12.02
CA GLU A 114 -30.41 -26.20 -11.85
C GLU A 114 -29.60 -25.73 -13.05
N SER A 115 -28.52 -24.99 -12.81
CA SER A 115 -27.58 -24.53 -13.83
C SER A 115 -26.22 -25.17 -13.57
N VAL A 116 -25.61 -25.75 -14.59
CA VAL A 116 -24.28 -26.35 -14.55
C VAL A 116 -23.46 -25.77 -15.69
N SER A 117 -22.39 -25.05 -15.38
CA SER A 117 -21.46 -24.51 -16.39
C SER A 117 -20.13 -25.27 -16.32
N GLU A 118 -19.71 -25.82 -17.45
CA GLU A 118 -18.46 -26.55 -17.61
C GLU A 118 -17.44 -25.63 -18.29
N SER A 119 -16.84 -24.74 -17.48
CA SER A 119 -15.63 -24.02 -17.84
C SER A 119 -14.53 -24.43 -16.87
N THR A 120 -13.86 -25.56 -17.16
CA THR A 120 -12.71 -26.12 -16.41
C THR A 120 -12.83 -26.17 -14.87
N GLY A 121 -14.06 -26.15 -14.36
CA GLY A 121 -14.49 -26.37 -12.99
C GLY A 121 -16.02 -26.38 -12.98
N ILE A 122 -16.64 -27.49 -12.56
CA ILE A 122 -18.10 -27.62 -12.63
C ILE A 122 -18.72 -26.73 -11.55
N LYS A 123 -19.28 -25.58 -11.93
CA LYS A 123 -20.15 -24.79 -11.05
C LYS A 123 -21.57 -25.26 -11.22
N LYS A 124 -22.17 -25.81 -10.16
CA LYS A 124 -23.60 -26.10 -10.10
C LYS A 124 -24.30 -25.02 -9.27
N GLU A 125 -25.45 -24.56 -9.72
CA GLU A 125 -26.30 -23.61 -9.00
C GLU A 125 -27.74 -24.12 -9.00
N ILE A 126 -28.41 -24.05 -7.86
CA ILE A 126 -29.83 -24.36 -7.71
C ILE A 126 -30.55 -23.07 -7.28
N THR A 127 -31.50 -22.63 -8.11
CA THR A 127 -32.36 -21.47 -7.86
C THR A 127 -33.79 -21.95 -7.61
N ASN A 128 -34.36 -21.65 -6.45
CA ASN A 128 -35.79 -21.80 -6.20
C ASN A 128 -36.45 -20.43 -6.23
N TRP A 129 -37.24 -20.19 -7.26
CA TRP A 129 -37.89 -18.91 -7.48
C TRP A 129 -39.40 -19.03 -7.25
N ARG A 130 -40.00 -18.03 -6.60
CA ARG A 130 -41.47 -17.95 -6.43
C ARG A 130 -41.96 -16.51 -6.52
N ALA A 131 -43.00 -16.30 -7.32
CA ALA A 131 -43.74 -15.06 -7.33
C ALA A 131 -44.55 -14.91 -6.04
N GLU A 132 -44.50 -13.73 -5.44
CA GLU A 132 -45.36 -13.39 -4.31
C GLU A 132 -46.61 -12.63 -4.78
N LYS A 133 -46.43 -11.66 -5.69
CA LYS A 133 -47.53 -10.79 -6.11
C LYS A 133 -47.35 -10.27 -7.53
N TYR A 134 -48.48 -10.11 -8.22
CA TYR A 134 -48.59 -9.41 -9.50
C TYR A 134 -49.58 -8.24 -9.39
N ASN A 135 -49.38 -7.20 -10.19
CA ASN A 135 -50.37 -6.13 -10.35
C ASN A 135 -51.48 -6.52 -11.35
N PHE A 136 -52.46 -5.62 -11.54
CA PHE A 136 -53.59 -5.84 -12.46
C PHE A 136 -53.20 -5.86 -13.94
N LEU A 137 -52.03 -5.30 -14.30
CA LEU A 137 -51.48 -5.34 -15.66
C LEU A 137 -50.68 -6.63 -15.92
N GLY A 138 -50.52 -7.50 -14.92
CA GLY A 138 -49.80 -8.75 -15.06
C GLY A 138 -48.31 -8.67 -14.77
N GLN A 139 -47.81 -7.54 -14.27
CA GLN A 139 -46.40 -7.33 -13.95
C GLN A 139 -46.10 -7.80 -12.51
N LEU A 140 -44.92 -8.37 -12.30
CA LEU A 140 -44.49 -8.93 -11.02
C LEU A 140 -44.14 -7.81 -10.03
N THR A 141 -44.82 -7.74 -8.89
CA THR A 141 -44.59 -6.68 -7.90
C THR A 141 -43.80 -7.15 -6.67
N ALA A 142 -43.65 -8.47 -6.48
CA ALA A 142 -42.80 -9.05 -5.45
C ALA A 142 -42.48 -10.53 -5.73
N TYR A 143 -41.30 -11.00 -5.34
CA TYR A 143 -40.87 -12.41 -5.46
C TYR A 143 -39.81 -12.79 -4.42
N TYR A 144 -39.65 -14.09 -4.20
CA TYR A 144 -38.54 -14.66 -3.46
C TYR A 144 -37.68 -15.53 -4.38
N GLU A 145 -36.38 -15.55 -4.10
CA GLU A 145 -35.40 -16.33 -4.83
C GLU A 145 -34.34 -16.87 -3.86
N ASP A 146 -34.31 -18.20 -3.73
CA ASP A 146 -33.35 -18.91 -2.90
C ASP A 146 -32.28 -19.52 -3.81
N VAL A 147 -31.02 -19.12 -3.64
CA VAL A 147 -29.88 -19.54 -4.49
C VAL A 147 -28.89 -20.37 -3.67
N GLN A 148 -28.53 -21.54 -4.19
CA GLN A 148 -27.49 -22.42 -3.65
C GLN A 148 -26.42 -22.66 -4.71
N SER A 149 -25.15 -22.43 -4.39
CA SER A 149 -24.03 -22.65 -5.31
C SER A 149 -23.11 -23.76 -4.80
N PHE A 150 -22.59 -24.58 -5.72
CA PHE A 150 -21.74 -25.75 -5.46
C PHE A 150 -20.48 -25.66 -6.35
N ALA A 151 -19.31 -25.90 -5.77
CA ALA A 151 -18.02 -26.04 -6.46
C ALA A 151 -17.53 -27.51 -6.45
N GLU A 152 -16.65 -27.88 -7.38
CA GLU A 152 -16.15 -29.26 -7.55
C GLU A 152 -15.18 -29.68 -6.42
N GLY A 153 -15.38 -30.87 -5.80
CA GLY A 153 -14.47 -31.40 -4.76
C GLY A 153 -15.09 -31.98 -3.47
N GLU A 154 -16.42 -32.08 -3.36
CA GLU A 154 -17.26 -32.59 -2.25
C GLU A 154 -17.78 -31.60 -1.18
N VAL A 155 -18.99 -31.94 -0.70
CA VAL A 155 -19.84 -31.38 0.36
C VAL A 155 -19.99 -29.86 0.34
N THR A 156 -21.01 -29.41 -0.41
CA THR A 156 -21.89 -28.27 -0.09
C THR A 156 -21.31 -27.19 0.83
N LEU A 157 -21.10 -25.99 0.30
CA LEU A 157 -21.64 -24.83 1.00
C LEU A 157 -23.15 -25.09 1.11
N ASN A 158 -23.61 -25.67 2.21
CA ASN A 158 -25.04 -25.79 2.53
C ASN A 158 -25.63 -24.41 2.90
N ALA A 159 -25.11 -23.36 2.30
CA ALA A 159 -25.58 -22.00 2.46
C ALA A 159 -26.55 -21.69 1.33
N THR A 160 -27.77 -21.37 1.71
CA THR A 160 -28.76 -20.80 0.80
C THR A 160 -28.74 -19.29 0.98
N THR A 161 -28.66 -18.54 -0.12
CA THR A 161 -28.93 -17.10 -0.09
C THR A 161 -30.40 -16.89 -0.39
N HIS A 162 -31.12 -16.35 0.58
CA HIS A 162 -32.52 -15.98 0.51
C HIS A 162 -32.65 -14.53 0.07
N ASN A 163 -33.21 -14.32 -1.12
CA ASN A 163 -33.53 -13.00 -1.63
C ASN A 163 -35.04 -12.77 -1.62
N HIS A 164 -35.47 -11.59 -1.17
CA HIS A 164 -36.86 -11.14 -1.27
C HIS A 164 -36.89 -9.74 -1.87
N ARG A 165 -37.40 -9.62 -3.09
CA ARG A 165 -37.60 -8.33 -3.76
C ARG A 165 -39.09 -7.99 -3.75
N PHE A 166 -39.44 -6.84 -3.20
CA PHE A 166 -40.82 -6.39 -3.01
C PHE A 166 -40.96 -4.89 -3.27
N ASP A 167 -42.20 -4.40 -3.21
CA ASP A 167 -42.58 -3.04 -3.60
C ASP A 167 -42.05 -2.65 -5.00
N ILE A 168 -42.05 -3.61 -5.94
CA ILE A 168 -41.61 -3.35 -7.30
C ILE A 168 -42.66 -2.49 -8.00
N GLU A 169 -42.26 -1.27 -8.39
CA GLU A 169 -43.08 -0.35 -9.17
C GLU A 169 -42.58 -0.25 -10.61
N TYR A 170 -43.52 0.01 -11.52
CA TYR A 170 -43.23 0.24 -12.93
C TYR A 170 -43.76 1.60 -13.38
N THR A 171 -43.12 2.18 -14.39
CA THR A 171 -43.65 3.34 -15.13
C THR A 171 -44.93 2.94 -15.88
N TYR A 172 -45.65 3.92 -16.42
CA TYR A 172 -46.82 3.67 -17.27
C TYR A 172 -46.45 2.94 -18.58
N THR A 173 -45.19 3.02 -19.03
CA THR A 173 -44.65 2.27 -20.18
C THR A 173 -44.16 0.87 -19.80
N GLY A 174 -44.17 0.53 -18.51
CA GLY A 174 -43.78 -0.78 -18.00
C GLY A 174 -42.28 -0.94 -17.69
N LEU A 175 -41.52 0.15 -17.65
CA LEU A 175 -40.11 0.15 -17.24
C LEU A 175 -40.00 0.13 -15.70
N LEU A 176 -38.94 -0.44 -15.15
CA LEU A 176 -38.74 -0.55 -13.70
C LEU A 176 -38.54 0.85 -13.08
N LYS A 177 -39.26 1.15 -12.01
CA LYS A 177 -39.21 2.47 -11.35
C LYS A 177 -38.62 2.41 -9.95
N TYR A 178 -38.97 1.36 -9.18
CA TYR A 178 -38.58 1.23 -7.78
C TYR A 178 -38.60 -0.23 -7.35
N TYR A 179 -37.75 -0.60 -6.39
CA TYR A 179 -37.91 -1.81 -5.58
C TYR A 179 -37.17 -1.71 -4.25
N ILE A 180 -37.54 -2.59 -3.31
CA ILE A 180 -36.74 -2.96 -2.15
C ILE A 180 -36.32 -4.42 -2.30
N GLN A 181 -35.05 -4.72 -2.07
CA GLN A 181 -34.55 -6.09 -1.98
C GLN A 181 -33.91 -6.32 -0.62
N THR A 182 -34.22 -7.46 -0.01
CA THR A 182 -33.50 -7.98 1.15
C THR A 182 -32.81 -9.28 0.78
N SER A 183 -31.57 -9.45 1.19
CA SER A 183 -30.76 -10.65 0.95
C SER A 183 -30.17 -11.13 2.28
N VAL A 184 -30.35 -12.41 2.61
CA VAL A 184 -29.80 -13.07 3.81
C VAL A 184 -29.19 -14.40 3.40
N SER A 185 -27.97 -14.70 3.82
CA SER A 185 -27.34 -16.00 3.57
C SER A 185 -27.33 -16.87 4.81
N ASP A 186 -27.63 -18.17 4.65
CA ASP A 186 -27.51 -19.18 5.72
C ASP A 186 -26.05 -19.56 6.02
N ALA A 187 -25.08 -18.98 5.31
CA ALA A 187 -23.65 -19.23 5.46
C ALA A 187 -23.07 -18.75 6.80
N SER A 188 -23.42 -19.34 7.95
CA SER A 188 -22.82 -19.07 9.29
C SER A 188 -22.72 -17.60 9.77
N SER A 189 -23.17 -16.61 9.00
CA SER A 189 -23.16 -15.18 9.31
C SER A 189 -24.49 -14.56 8.88
N ALA A 190 -25.30 -14.13 9.85
CA ALA A 190 -26.56 -13.43 9.60
C ALA A 190 -26.31 -11.97 9.19
N LEU A 191 -25.66 -11.75 8.05
CA LEU A 191 -25.64 -10.46 7.37
C LEU A 191 -26.92 -10.32 6.56
N THR A 192 -27.63 -9.22 6.80
CA THR A 192 -28.80 -8.81 6.02
C THR A 192 -28.41 -7.59 5.20
N THR A 193 -28.52 -7.71 3.87
CA THR A 193 -28.38 -6.58 2.96
C THR A 193 -29.76 -6.11 2.55
N THR A 194 -30.08 -4.84 2.77
CA THR A 194 -31.29 -4.19 2.27
C THR A 194 -30.90 -3.16 1.23
N GLU A 195 -31.35 -3.35 -0.01
CA GLU A 195 -31.16 -2.42 -1.11
C GLU A 195 -32.49 -1.75 -1.45
N LYS A 196 -32.48 -0.43 -1.60
CA LYS A 196 -33.55 0.34 -2.23
C LYS A 196 -33.01 0.94 -3.52
N TRP A 197 -33.68 0.66 -4.62
CA TRP A 197 -33.30 1.19 -5.93
C TRP A 197 -34.45 2.03 -6.47
N TRP A 198 -34.15 3.21 -7.00
CA TRP A 198 -35.15 4.10 -7.59
C TRP A 198 -34.61 4.75 -8.86
N ALA A 199 -35.43 4.84 -9.89
CA ALA A 199 -35.25 5.71 -11.03
C ALA A 199 -36.34 6.79 -10.97
N ASP A 200 -36.23 7.73 -10.02
CA ASP A 200 -37.22 8.79 -9.72
C ASP A 200 -36.53 10.17 -9.67
N LEU A 201 -35.98 10.57 -10.80
CA LEU A 201 -35.36 11.86 -11.13
C LEU A 201 -36.06 12.41 -12.41
N PRO A 202 -35.98 13.71 -12.71
CA PRO A 202 -36.76 14.31 -13.81
C PRO A 202 -36.55 13.71 -15.23
N SER A 203 -35.57 12.82 -15.41
CA SER A 203 -35.15 12.22 -16.69
C SER A 203 -34.56 10.82 -16.49
N ASP A 204 -35.34 9.88 -15.94
CA ASP A 204 -34.90 8.53 -15.58
C ASP A 204 -34.59 7.61 -16.76
N TYR A 205 -35.34 7.77 -17.86
CA TYR A 205 -35.21 6.98 -19.07
C TYR A 205 -35.22 7.89 -20.30
N ASN A 206 -34.43 7.54 -21.32
CA ASN A 206 -34.49 8.22 -22.61
C ASN A 206 -35.71 7.77 -23.44
N SER A 207 -35.90 8.37 -24.63
CA SER A 207 -37.01 8.03 -25.52
C SER A 207 -36.97 6.61 -26.08
N LEU A 208 -35.82 5.93 -26.01
CA LEU A 208 -35.64 4.52 -26.38
C LEU A 208 -35.84 3.58 -25.18
N GLY A 209 -36.15 4.10 -23.99
CA GLY A 209 -36.34 3.32 -22.77
C GLY A 209 -35.05 2.88 -22.07
N GLN A 210 -33.91 3.50 -22.38
CA GLN A 210 -32.63 3.25 -21.73
C GLN A 210 -32.49 4.12 -20.48
N LEU A 211 -31.94 3.57 -19.39
CA LEU A 211 -31.82 4.23 -18.09
C LEU A 211 -30.75 5.35 -18.14
N ILE A 212 -31.11 6.59 -17.83
CA ILE A 212 -30.19 7.74 -17.81
C ILE A 212 -29.72 8.04 -16.39
N ALA A 213 -30.64 7.96 -15.42
CA ALA A 213 -30.37 8.34 -14.03
C ALA A 213 -31.07 7.37 -13.08
N PHE A 214 -30.43 7.09 -11.95
CA PHE A 214 -30.99 6.27 -10.88
C PHE A 214 -30.29 6.60 -9.57
N ARG A 215 -30.86 6.11 -8.49
CA ARG A 215 -30.23 6.13 -7.18
C ARG A 215 -30.32 4.74 -6.53
N THR A 216 -29.38 4.41 -5.66
CA THR A 216 -29.46 3.25 -4.76
C THR A 216 -29.11 3.66 -3.34
N ASN A 217 -29.77 3.03 -2.37
CA ASN A 217 -29.43 3.06 -0.97
C ASN A 217 -29.27 1.62 -0.49
N THR A 218 -28.06 1.25 -0.12
CA THR A 218 -27.72 -0.09 0.35
C THR A 218 -27.37 -0.03 1.82
N LYS A 219 -28.07 -0.82 2.63
CA LYS A 219 -27.83 -0.99 4.06
C LYS A 219 -27.38 -2.42 4.32
N GLU A 220 -26.19 -2.60 4.87
CA GLU A 220 -25.66 -3.89 5.31
C GLU A 220 -25.66 -3.92 6.83
N GLU A 221 -26.33 -4.90 7.45
CA GLU A 221 -26.39 -5.05 8.89
C GLU A 221 -26.32 -6.51 9.35
N GLY A 222 -25.62 -6.79 10.46
CA GLY A 222 -25.57 -8.14 11.02
C GLY A 222 -24.71 -8.23 12.27
N SER A 223 -24.89 -9.28 13.07
CA SER A 223 -24.09 -9.51 14.27
C SER A 223 -23.47 -10.91 14.32
N TYR A 224 -22.19 -10.99 14.67
CA TYR A 224 -21.45 -12.24 14.91
C TYR A 224 -20.55 -12.10 16.13
N ASP A 225 -20.70 -12.99 17.12
CA ASP A 225 -19.85 -13.07 18.33
C ASP A 225 -19.61 -11.71 19.04
N GLY A 226 -20.66 -10.90 19.15
CA GLY A 226 -20.60 -9.57 19.77
C GLY A 226 -20.15 -8.43 18.85
N ASN A 227 -19.73 -8.72 17.61
CA ASN A 227 -19.42 -7.72 16.59
C ASN A 227 -20.68 -7.43 15.75
N TYR A 228 -21.10 -6.16 15.64
CA TYR A 228 -22.26 -5.71 14.86
C TYR A 228 -21.87 -4.74 13.72
N LEU A 229 -21.97 -5.19 12.47
CA LEU A 229 -21.69 -4.39 11.29
C LEU A 229 -22.92 -3.57 10.92
N LEU A 230 -22.74 -2.27 10.62
CA LEU A 230 -23.75 -1.39 10.03
C LEU A 230 -23.09 -0.44 9.04
N LYS A 231 -23.44 -0.58 7.77
CA LYS A 231 -22.96 0.27 6.68
C LYS A 231 -24.11 0.73 5.82
N ILE A 232 -24.15 2.02 5.50
CA ILE A 232 -25.10 2.61 4.57
C ILE A 232 -24.32 3.25 3.43
N THR A 233 -24.66 2.92 2.19
CA THR A 233 -24.07 3.51 0.99
C THR A 233 -25.17 4.04 0.07
N ASP A 234 -25.07 5.31 -0.29
CA ASP A 234 -25.93 5.97 -1.26
C ASP A 234 -25.15 6.19 -2.57
N VAL A 235 -25.65 5.65 -3.68
CA VAL A 235 -25.14 5.94 -5.02
C VAL A 235 -26.21 6.68 -5.81
N THR A 236 -25.85 7.76 -6.49
CA THR A 236 -26.74 8.50 -7.39
C THR A 236 -26.07 8.62 -8.75
N ARG A 237 -26.59 7.91 -9.75
CA ARG A 237 -26.26 8.10 -11.16
C ARG A 237 -27.02 9.34 -11.65
N LEU A 238 -26.29 10.43 -11.88
CA LEU A 238 -26.84 11.72 -12.28
C LEU A 238 -27.20 11.75 -13.77
N GLU A 239 -26.36 11.15 -14.61
CA GLU A 239 -26.59 11.04 -16.05
C GLU A 239 -25.88 9.82 -16.65
N THR A 240 -26.36 9.36 -17.81
CA THR A 240 -25.77 8.30 -18.63
C THR A 240 -26.17 8.56 -20.08
N SER A 241 -25.19 8.55 -20.98
CA SER A 241 -25.39 8.67 -22.42
C SER A 241 -25.05 7.35 -23.10
N TYR A 242 -25.69 7.09 -24.23
CA TYR A 242 -25.49 5.87 -25.01
C TYR A 242 -25.17 6.23 -26.45
N ASN A 243 -24.22 5.51 -27.04
CA ASN A 243 -23.92 5.64 -28.46
C ASN A 243 -25.06 5.08 -29.34
N SER A 244 -24.92 5.18 -30.66
CA SER A 244 -25.94 4.72 -31.61
C SER A 244 -26.21 3.21 -31.60
N LEU A 245 -25.33 2.40 -30.99
CA LEU A 245 -25.50 0.96 -30.77
C LEU A 245 -26.14 0.65 -29.41
N GLY A 246 -26.43 1.67 -28.60
CA GLY A 246 -27.02 1.53 -27.28
C GLY A 246 -26.02 1.13 -26.19
N ILE A 247 -24.72 1.29 -26.42
CA ILE A 247 -23.65 1.04 -25.46
C ILE A 247 -23.35 2.35 -24.71
N ILE A 248 -23.07 2.29 -23.40
CA ILE A 248 -22.80 3.46 -22.57
C ILE A 248 -21.57 4.21 -23.10
N GLU A 249 -21.69 5.49 -23.44
CA GLU A 249 -20.54 6.31 -23.86
C GLU A 249 -20.05 7.25 -22.76
N HIS A 250 -20.93 7.58 -21.82
CA HIS A 250 -20.65 8.50 -20.73
C HIS A 250 -21.53 8.18 -19.53
N TYR A 251 -21.02 8.38 -18.32
CA TYR A 251 -21.88 8.56 -17.15
C TYR A 251 -21.25 9.46 -16.09
N LYS A 252 -22.11 10.00 -15.22
CA LYS A 252 -21.72 10.73 -14.02
C LYS A 252 -22.45 10.18 -12.80
N GLN A 253 -21.72 9.85 -11.74
CA GLN A 253 -22.27 9.31 -10.50
C GLN A 253 -21.70 9.98 -9.24
N GLU A 254 -22.48 10.00 -8.17
CA GLU A 254 -22.07 10.45 -6.84
C GLU A 254 -22.28 9.31 -5.84
N THR A 255 -21.27 8.99 -5.03
CA THR A 255 -21.33 7.99 -3.96
C THR A 255 -21.10 8.64 -2.59
N LYS A 256 -21.88 8.21 -1.59
CA LYS A 256 -21.71 8.55 -0.17
C LYS A 256 -21.78 7.28 0.69
N SER A 257 -20.99 7.22 1.74
CA SER A 257 -21.02 6.12 2.71
C SER A 257 -21.07 6.66 4.13
N SER A 258 -21.82 5.99 5.02
CA SER A 258 -21.86 6.29 6.45
C SER A 258 -20.54 6.01 7.16
N GLU A 259 -19.62 5.26 6.54
CA GLU A 259 -18.26 5.05 7.04
C GLU A 259 -17.35 6.26 6.78
N ALA A 260 -17.83 7.26 6.04
CA ALA A 260 -17.09 8.46 5.68
C ALA A 260 -18.02 9.68 5.69
N ASP A 261 -18.57 10.04 6.87
CA ASP A 261 -19.49 11.18 6.94
C ASP A 261 -18.83 12.46 6.38
N ASN A 262 -19.63 13.22 5.63
CA ASN A 262 -19.26 14.47 4.93
C ASN A 262 -18.30 14.33 3.74
N LYS A 263 -17.85 13.12 3.38
CA LYS A 263 -17.13 12.86 2.12
C LYS A 263 -18.11 12.41 1.04
N ALA A 264 -18.00 13.01 -0.14
CA ALA A 264 -18.67 12.54 -1.35
C ALA A 264 -17.62 12.24 -2.42
N ILE A 265 -17.89 11.21 -3.21
CA ILE A 265 -17.07 10.87 -4.38
C ILE A 265 -17.95 11.09 -5.60
N GLU A 266 -17.56 12.02 -6.46
CA GLU A 266 -18.13 12.18 -7.78
C GLU A 266 -17.23 11.47 -8.79
N GLU A 267 -17.81 10.66 -9.66
CA GLU A 267 -17.10 9.97 -10.72
C GLU A 267 -17.77 10.28 -12.06
N THR A 268 -16.97 10.73 -13.01
CA THR A 268 -17.34 10.83 -14.42
C THR A 268 -16.55 9.78 -15.19
N TRP A 269 -17.21 9.05 -16.07
CA TRP A 269 -16.58 8.06 -16.93
C TRP A 269 -16.99 8.31 -18.37
N ASP A 270 -16.00 8.38 -19.26
CA ASP A 270 -16.16 8.60 -20.69
C ASP A 270 -15.47 7.48 -21.46
N ALA A 271 -16.22 6.79 -22.31
CA ALA A 271 -15.65 5.84 -23.27
C ALA A 271 -15.02 6.62 -24.42
N ASP A 272 -13.70 6.61 -24.51
CA ASP A 272 -12.98 7.30 -25.58
C ASP A 272 -13.01 6.47 -26.87
N ILE A 273 -12.82 5.16 -26.76
CA ILE A 273 -12.72 4.24 -27.91
C ILE A 273 -13.35 2.89 -27.57
N TYR A 274 -14.17 2.41 -28.51
CA TYR A 274 -14.66 1.04 -28.56
C TYR A 274 -14.02 0.27 -29.72
N ASN A 275 -13.73 -1.01 -29.52
CA ASN A 275 -13.40 -1.90 -30.61
C ASN A 275 -14.64 -2.27 -31.44
N THR A 276 -14.42 -3.00 -32.52
CA THR A 276 -15.47 -3.35 -33.48
C THR A 276 -16.57 -4.27 -32.95
N ILE A 277 -16.33 -4.94 -31.82
CA ILE A 277 -17.27 -5.82 -31.11
C ILE A 277 -17.86 -5.18 -29.84
N GLY A 278 -17.61 -3.89 -29.62
CA GLY A 278 -18.22 -3.11 -28.53
C GLY A 278 -17.54 -3.21 -27.17
N GLN A 279 -16.30 -3.71 -27.10
CA GLN A 279 -15.47 -3.64 -25.89
C GLN A 279 -14.71 -2.31 -25.84
N VAL A 280 -14.42 -1.81 -24.64
CA VAL A 280 -13.74 -0.53 -24.44
C VAL A 280 -12.24 -0.70 -24.69
N GLU A 281 -11.65 -0.01 -25.66
CA GLU A 281 -10.19 0.02 -25.84
C GLU A 281 -9.54 1.22 -25.14
N LYS A 282 -10.33 2.26 -24.85
CA LYS A 282 -9.86 3.41 -24.11
C LYS A 282 -11.01 4.10 -23.38
N TYR A 283 -10.78 4.50 -22.13
CA TYR A 283 -11.69 5.37 -21.40
C TYR A 283 -10.95 6.37 -20.51
N THR A 284 -11.64 7.44 -20.18
CA THR A 284 -11.19 8.43 -19.19
C THR A 284 -12.16 8.42 -18.01
N ALA A 285 -11.64 8.20 -16.81
CA ALA A 285 -12.38 8.28 -15.56
C ALA A 285 -11.85 9.46 -14.74
N THR A 286 -12.74 10.36 -14.34
CA THR A 286 -12.44 11.48 -13.45
C THR A 286 -13.13 11.24 -12.11
N THR A 287 -12.35 11.06 -11.06
CA THR A 287 -12.85 10.91 -9.68
C THR A 287 -12.53 12.17 -8.89
N ARG A 288 -13.57 12.83 -8.38
CA ARG A 288 -13.47 13.98 -7.50
C ARG A 288 -13.92 13.60 -6.10
N GLU A 289 -13.00 13.64 -5.15
CA GLU A 289 -13.29 13.46 -3.74
C GLU A 289 -13.41 14.83 -3.07
N TYR A 290 -14.56 15.11 -2.46
CA TYR A 290 -14.79 16.43 -1.87
C TYR A 290 -15.62 16.40 -0.58
N SER A 291 -15.45 17.45 0.23
CA SER A 291 -16.25 17.68 1.45
C SER A 291 -17.50 18.52 1.16
N LYS A 292 -18.64 18.17 1.79
CA LYS A 292 -19.94 18.81 1.53
C LYS A 292 -20.35 19.94 2.49
N LEU A 293 -19.46 20.36 3.41
CA LEU A 293 -19.68 21.56 4.24
C LEU A 293 -19.38 22.84 3.42
N ASP A 294 -20.14 23.91 3.67
CA ASP A 294 -20.21 25.19 2.92
C ASP A 294 -18.90 26.04 2.83
N ASN A 295 -17.72 25.45 2.94
CA ASN A 295 -16.43 26.09 2.66
C ASN A 295 -15.45 25.10 1.99
N GLY A 296 -15.91 24.44 0.92
CA GLY A 296 -15.21 23.39 0.16
C GLY A 296 -13.89 23.77 -0.52
N ALA A 297 -12.86 24.09 0.27
CA ALA A 297 -11.50 24.34 -0.24
C ALA A 297 -10.43 23.40 0.33
N SER A 298 -10.72 22.63 1.38
CA SER A 298 -9.67 21.86 2.08
C SER A 298 -9.59 20.38 1.66
N LEU A 299 -10.66 19.81 1.07
CA LEU A 299 -10.66 18.50 0.41
C LEU A 299 -11.45 18.64 -0.88
N ASP A 300 -10.73 18.88 -1.97
CA ASP A 300 -11.25 18.86 -3.34
C ASP A 300 -10.16 18.27 -4.24
N LYS A 301 -10.06 16.96 -4.19
CA LYS A 301 -9.10 16.19 -4.96
C LYS A 301 -9.77 15.73 -6.23
N THR A 302 -9.18 16.06 -7.37
CA THR A 302 -9.54 15.46 -8.65
C THR A 302 -8.41 14.53 -9.11
N THR A 303 -8.76 13.29 -9.42
CA THR A 303 -7.86 12.31 -10.05
C THR A 303 -8.44 11.94 -11.40
N ILE A 304 -7.64 12.06 -12.45
CA ILE A 304 -8.01 11.67 -13.80
C ILE A 304 -7.18 10.43 -14.15
N THR A 305 -7.87 9.36 -14.53
CA THR A 305 -7.27 8.11 -15.00
C THR A 305 -7.69 7.89 -16.44
N THR A 306 -6.73 7.89 -17.37
CA THR A 306 -6.96 7.44 -18.74
C THR A 306 -6.47 6.02 -18.88
N ARG A 307 -7.39 5.05 -19.02
CA ARG A 307 -7.03 3.65 -19.28
C ARG A 307 -7.00 3.39 -20.77
N THR A 308 -5.91 2.82 -21.26
CA THR A 308 -5.78 2.27 -22.61
C THR A 308 -5.62 0.75 -22.51
N ILE A 309 -6.54 0.00 -23.11
CA ILE A 309 -6.55 -1.46 -23.10
C ILE A 309 -5.93 -1.92 -24.42
N ALA A 310 -4.70 -2.42 -24.32
CA ALA A 310 -3.91 -2.91 -25.44
C ALA A 310 -2.94 -3.98 -24.94
N SER A 311 -2.43 -4.81 -25.83
CA SER A 311 -1.35 -5.74 -25.49
C SER A 311 -0.04 -4.98 -25.30
N TYR A 312 0.57 -5.12 -24.14
CA TYR A 312 1.87 -4.54 -23.81
C TYR A 312 2.84 -5.68 -23.45
N ILE A 313 4.09 -5.53 -23.87
CA ILE A 313 5.15 -6.54 -23.65
C ILE A 313 6.36 -5.85 -23.02
N LEU A 314 6.91 -6.47 -21.97
CA LEU A 314 8.20 -6.09 -21.41
C LEU A 314 9.31 -6.83 -22.16
N THR A 315 10.20 -6.08 -22.80
CA THR A 315 11.36 -6.65 -23.49
C THR A 315 12.46 -7.05 -22.51
N ALA A 316 13.40 -7.89 -22.95
CA ALA A 316 14.55 -8.29 -22.13
C ALA A 316 15.44 -7.11 -21.68
N GLY A 317 15.32 -5.94 -22.33
CA GLY A 317 16.01 -4.70 -21.95
C GLY A 317 15.25 -3.84 -20.95
N GLY A 318 14.08 -4.29 -20.46
CA GLY A 318 13.23 -3.52 -19.53
C GLY A 318 12.35 -2.45 -20.19
N GLU A 319 12.36 -2.35 -21.52
CA GLU A 319 11.49 -1.45 -22.28
C GLU A 319 10.10 -2.06 -22.45
N ILE A 320 9.05 -1.25 -22.24
CA ILE A 320 7.67 -1.62 -22.50
C ILE A 320 7.28 -1.16 -23.89
N ILE A 321 6.80 -2.11 -24.71
CA ILE A 321 6.31 -1.84 -26.06
C ILE A 321 4.84 -2.26 -26.18
N THR A 322 4.09 -1.55 -27.04
CA THR A 322 2.75 -1.98 -27.43
C THR A 322 2.86 -3.02 -28.54
N ASP A 323 2.21 -4.17 -28.35
CA ASP A 323 2.02 -5.17 -29.38
C ASP A 323 0.73 -4.87 -30.14
N SER A 324 0.87 -4.24 -31.31
CA SER A 324 -0.27 -3.88 -32.16
C SER A 324 -0.97 -5.08 -32.82
N THR A 325 -0.45 -6.30 -32.65
CA THR A 325 -1.05 -7.51 -33.23
C THR A 325 -2.02 -8.21 -32.29
N ASN A 326 -2.02 -7.84 -31.00
CA ASN A 326 -2.82 -8.49 -29.97
C ASN A 326 -3.71 -7.50 -29.21
N SER A 327 -4.88 -7.98 -28.78
CA SER A 327 -5.81 -7.22 -27.95
C SER A 327 -5.31 -7.07 -26.51
N GLY A 328 -5.74 -6.01 -25.82
CA GLY A 328 -5.60 -5.91 -24.35
C GLY A 328 -6.59 -6.79 -23.59
N TYR A 329 -7.48 -7.49 -24.30
CA TYR A 329 -8.36 -8.51 -23.76
C TYR A 329 -7.86 -9.91 -24.10
N ASP A 330 -8.11 -10.87 -23.20
CA ASP A 330 -7.97 -12.27 -23.52
C ASP A 330 -9.14 -12.77 -24.38
N ILE A 331 -9.08 -14.04 -24.79
CA ILE A 331 -10.07 -14.65 -25.68
C ILE A 331 -11.48 -14.76 -25.08
N TYR A 332 -11.62 -14.62 -23.77
CA TYR A 332 -12.89 -14.62 -23.05
C TYR A 332 -13.42 -13.21 -22.81
N GLY A 333 -12.73 -12.18 -23.33
CA GLY A 333 -13.07 -10.78 -23.12
C GLY A 333 -12.71 -10.25 -21.73
N ARG A 334 -11.85 -10.95 -20.99
CA ARG A 334 -11.30 -10.48 -19.71
C ARG A 334 -10.05 -9.63 -19.96
N LEU A 335 -9.67 -8.77 -19.03
CA LEU A 335 -8.51 -7.90 -19.21
C LEU A 335 -7.21 -8.71 -19.18
N TYR A 336 -6.48 -8.72 -20.28
CA TYR A 336 -5.16 -9.33 -20.38
C TYR A 336 -4.05 -8.32 -20.05
N SER A 337 -4.18 -7.10 -20.60
CA SER A 337 -3.15 -6.07 -20.53
C SER A 337 -3.75 -4.68 -20.73
N TYR A 338 -3.25 -3.70 -19.97
CA TYR A 338 -3.68 -2.30 -20.08
C TYR A 338 -2.63 -1.34 -19.49
N ARG A 339 -2.77 -0.05 -19.80
CA ARG A 339 -2.02 1.07 -19.24
C ARG A 339 -2.98 2.09 -18.65
N ASP A 340 -2.76 2.46 -17.40
CA ASP A 340 -3.41 3.58 -16.74
C ASP A 340 -2.46 4.77 -16.68
N GLU A 341 -2.88 5.89 -17.25
CA GLU A 341 -2.22 7.18 -17.08
C GLU A 341 -3.00 7.98 -16.04
N ILE A 342 -2.37 8.24 -14.90
CA ILE A 342 -3.01 8.81 -13.70
C ILE A 342 -2.39 10.18 -13.39
N GLU A 343 -3.25 11.19 -13.31
CA GLU A 343 -2.90 12.54 -12.85
C GLU A 343 -3.80 12.94 -11.67
N SER A 344 -3.24 13.60 -10.66
CA SER A 344 -3.99 14.06 -9.48
C SER A 344 -3.72 15.53 -9.19
N SER A 345 -4.74 16.26 -8.74
CA SER A 345 -4.63 17.66 -8.33
C SER A 345 -3.93 17.87 -7.00
N ASP A 346 -3.83 16.84 -6.15
CA ASP A 346 -3.24 16.93 -4.80
C ASP A 346 -1.70 16.98 -4.81
N THR A 347 -1.09 16.50 -5.89
CA THR A 347 0.35 16.49 -6.07
C THR A 347 0.69 17.34 -7.28
N ASP A 348 1.10 18.58 -7.06
CA ASP A 348 1.58 19.43 -8.15
C ASP A 348 2.65 18.67 -8.94
N ASN A 349 2.44 18.57 -10.25
CA ASN A 349 3.39 18.08 -11.25
C ASN A 349 3.81 16.60 -11.19
N LYS A 350 2.95 15.67 -10.76
CA LYS A 350 3.21 14.22 -10.91
C LYS A 350 2.24 13.55 -11.88
N LYS A 351 2.77 12.60 -12.66
CA LYS A 351 2.03 11.71 -13.55
C LYS A 351 2.52 10.28 -13.30
N THR A 352 1.60 9.34 -13.17
CA THR A 352 1.94 7.92 -13.02
C THR A 352 1.40 7.13 -14.19
N ASP A 353 2.27 6.40 -14.87
CA ASP A 353 1.88 5.39 -15.85
C ASP A 353 1.96 4.00 -15.22
N SER A 354 0.83 3.32 -15.08
CA SER A 354 0.72 1.96 -14.53
C SER A 354 0.36 0.98 -15.63
N TYR A 355 1.29 0.11 -16.01
CA TYR A 355 1.08 -0.97 -16.96
C TYR A 355 0.74 -2.24 -16.21
N THR A 356 -0.35 -2.91 -16.57
CA THR A 356 -0.61 -4.31 -16.19
C THR A 356 -0.46 -5.16 -17.44
N LEU A 357 0.36 -6.19 -17.35
CA LEU A 357 0.89 -7.00 -18.43
C LEU A 357 0.61 -8.47 -18.12
N SER A 358 0.37 -9.26 -19.17
CA SER A 358 0.33 -10.73 -19.09
C SER A 358 -0.55 -11.27 -17.95
N THR A 359 -1.74 -10.71 -17.76
CA THR A 359 -2.68 -11.19 -16.74
C THR A 359 -3.12 -12.61 -17.08
N VAL A 360 -2.88 -13.54 -16.17
CA VAL A 360 -3.29 -14.94 -16.27
C VAL A 360 -4.42 -15.18 -15.28
N TYR A 361 -5.42 -15.94 -15.72
CA TYR A 361 -6.55 -16.33 -14.90
C TYR A 361 -6.54 -17.83 -14.64
N ASP A 362 -7.06 -18.22 -13.48
CA ASP A 362 -7.30 -19.62 -13.15
C ASP A 362 -8.49 -20.19 -13.97
N PRO A 363 -8.74 -21.51 -13.91
CA PRO A 363 -9.87 -22.15 -14.56
C PRO A 363 -11.26 -21.56 -14.23
N ALA A 364 -11.41 -20.93 -13.06
CA ALA A 364 -12.65 -20.28 -12.62
C ALA A 364 -12.75 -18.80 -13.05
N GLY A 365 -11.74 -18.29 -13.75
CA GLY A 365 -11.66 -16.93 -14.24
C GLY A 365 -11.25 -15.88 -13.22
N ARG A 366 -10.66 -16.29 -12.10
CA ARG A 366 -10.06 -15.41 -11.10
C ARG A 366 -8.60 -15.15 -11.43
N THR A 367 -8.05 -14.01 -11.04
CA THR A 367 -6.65 -13.66 -11.36
C THR A 367 -5.68 -14.63 -10.70
N TYR A 368 -4.91 -15.36 -11.50
CA TYR A 368 -3.87 -16.27 -11.04
C TYR A 368 -2.50 -15.59 -10.95
N GLY A 369 -2.22 -14.67 -11.87
CA GLY A 369 -0.98 -13.92 -11.89
C GLY A 369 -1.04 -12.73 -12.83
N TYR A 370 -0.11 -11.81 -12.68
CA TYR A 370 0.04 -10.62 -13.52
C TYR A 370 1.42 -10.01 -13.31
N HIS A 371 1.84 -9.16 -14.25
CA HIS A 371 3.03 -8.34 -14.13
C HIS A 371 2.60 -6.87 -14.20
N GLN A 372 2.89 -6.08 -13.17
CA GLN A 372 2.59 -4.66 -13.11
C GLN A 372 3.88 -3.83 -13.12
N VAL A 373 3.94 -2.79 -13.94
CA VAL A 373 5.03 -1.81 -13.95
C VAL A 373 4.45 -0.41 -13.77
N ASN A 374 4.83 0.27 -12.69
CA ASN A 374 4.47 1.64 -12.39
C ASN A 374 5.66 2.56 -12.66
N ILE A 375 5.43 3.63 -13.43
CA ILE A 375 6.42 4.65 -13.75
C ILE A 375 5.90 5.98 -13.23
N GLU A 376 6.51 6.50 -12.17
CA GLU A 376 6.18 7.82 -11.61
C GLU A 376 7.10 8.88 -12.22
N GLN A 377 6.49 9.89 -12.85
CA GLN A 377 7.17 10.94 -13.59
C GLN A 377 6.78 12.34 -13.13
N ASP A 378 7.68 13.30 -13.34
CA ASP A 378 7.31 14.70 -13.25
C ASP A 378 6.60 15.19 -14.52
N LYS A 379 5.49 15.92 -14.34
CA LYS A 379 4.62 16.39 -15.42
C LYS A 379 5.26 17.49 -16.27
N LEU A 380 6.00 18.41 -15.65
CA LEU A 380 6.53 19.62 -16.32
C LEU A 380 7.66 19.31 -17.31
N THR A 381 8.48 18.31 -17.02
CA THR A 381 9.64 17.95 -17.85
C THR A 381 9.52 16.58 -18.50
N GLY A 382 8.35 15.93 -18.37
CA GLY A 382 8.07 14.64 -19.01
C GLY A 382 9.00 13.53 -18.53
N GLY A 383 9.31 13.51 -17.23
CA GLY A 383 10.18 12.52 -16.61
C GLY A 383 11.68 12.84 -16.62
N THR A 384 12.09 14.06 -17.00
CA THR A 384 13.52 14.44 -16.98
C THR A 384 14.04 14.63 -15.56
N GLN A 385 13.19 15.05 -14.62
CA GLN A 385 13.57 15.31 -13.24
C GLN A 385 13.17 14.19 -12.27
N LEU A 386 12.12 13.44 -12.56
CA LEU A 386 11.67 12.28 -11.79
C LEU A 386 11.23 11.19 -12.77
N ASN A 387 11.78 9.99 -12.67
CA ASN A 387 11.36 8.83 -13.44
C ASN A 387 11.68 7.58 -12.61
N LEU A 388 10.75 7.23 -11.71
CA LEU A 388 10.91 6.11 -10.79
C LEU A 388 10.08 4.94 -11.28
N ARG A 389 10.74 3.84 -11.64
CA ARG A 389 10.09 2.59 -12.01
C ARG A 389 9.98 1.64 -10.82
N ASN A 390 8.79 1.11 -10.62
CA ASN A 390 8.51 0.01 -9.70
C ASN A 390 7.83 -1.11 -10.47
N GLU A 391 8.31 -2.34 -10.33
CA GLU A 391 7.78 -3.51 -11.02
C GLU A 391 7.41 -4.59 -9.99
N ILE A 392 6.26 -5.21 -10.20
CA ILE A 392 5.70 -6.26 -9.37
C ILE A 392 5.25 -7.39 -10.29
N GLU A 393 5.68 -8.61 -10.02
CA GLU A 393 5.15 -9.80 -10.70
C GLU A 393 4.51 -10.72 -9.66
N ARG A 394 3.20 -10.94 -9.78
CA ARG A 394 2.46 -11.87 -8.93
C ARG A 394 2.17 -13.15 -9.69
N THR A 395 2.42 -14.29 -9.05
CA THR A 395 2.19 -15.64 -9.58
C THR A 395 1.57 -16.54 -8.50
N LEU A 396 1.07 -17.70 -8.92
CA LEU A 396 0.50 -18.72 -8.02
C LEU A 396 -0.58 -18.18 -7.07
N THR A 397 -1.47 -17.30 -7.54
CA THR A 397 -2.58 -16.85 -6.70
C THR A 397 -3.59 -17.98 -6.57
N GLU A 398 -3.70 -18.53 -5.36
CA GLU A 398 -4.69 -19.55 -5.01
C GLU A 398 -5.84 -18.93 -4.23
N TYR A 399 -6.96 -19.63 -4.24
CA TYR A 399 -8.17 -19.21 -3.58
C TYR A 399 -8.77 -20.36 -2.78
N ASP A 400 -9.38 -20.04 -1.65
CA ASP A 400 -10.17 -20.99 -0.90
C ASP A 400 -11.47 -21.38 -1.64
N LEU A 401 -12.21 -22.31 -1.05
CA LEU A 401 -13.42 -22.88 -1.64
C LEU A 401 -14.55 -21.86 -1.86
N VAL A 402 -14.51 -20.69 -1.22
CA VAL A 402 -15.48 -19.59 -1.42
C VAL A 402 -14.93 -18.47 -2.30
N GLY A 403 -13.72 -18.62 -2.83
CA GLY A 403 -13.12 -17.67 -3.77
C GLY A 403 -12.36 -16.51 -3.14
N ARG A 404 -11.96 -16.62 -1.86
CA ARG A 404 -11.08 -15.64 -1.20
C ARG A 404 -9.62 -16.06 -1.38
N VAL A 405 -8.70 -15.11 -1.49
CA VAL A 405 -7.26 -15.38 -1.72
C VAL A 405 -6.67 -16.18 -0.55
N SER A 406 -6.03 -17.31 -0.82
CA SER A 406 -5.42 -18.17 0.22
C SER A 406 -3.90 -18.20 0.15
N HIS A 407 -3.31 -17.96 -1.02
CA HIS A 407 -1.87 -17.99 -1.27
C HIS A 407 -1.52 -17.11 -2.47
N TYR A 408 -0.32 -16.51 -2.49
CA TYR A 408 0.31 -15.98 -3.70
C TYR A 408 1.82 -15.79 -3.50
N ILE A 409 2.57 -15.77 -4.60
CA ILE A 409 3.97 -15.36 -4.63
C ILE A 409 4.08 -14.05 -5.42
N GLN A 410 4.82 -13.09 -4.90
CA GLN A 410 5.03 -11.79 -5.53
C GLN A 410 6.51 -11.39 -5.51
N THR A 411 7.08 -11.11 -6.67
CA THR A 411 8.38 -10.44 -6.77
C THR A 411 8.18 -8.93 -6.92
N SER A 412 9.10 -8.13 -6.39
CA SER A 412 9.07 -6.67 -6.48
C SER A 412 10.47 -6.11 -6.71
N VAL A 413 10.62 -5.17 -7.63
CA VAL A 413 11.86 -4.44 -7.93
C VAL A 413 11.57 -2.94 -8.07
N SER A 414 12.52 -2.10 -7.69
CA SER A 414 12.38 -0.63 -7.74
C SER A 414 13.68 0.04 -8.13
N ASP A 415 13.63 1.08 -8.97
CA ASP A 415 14.82 1.88 -9.28
C ASP A 415 15.36 2.64 -8.05
N ALA A 416 14.51 2.86 -7.03
CA ALA A 416 14.94 3.46 -5.76
C ALA A 416 15.90 2.55 -4.97
N SER A 417 15.94 1.26 -5.29
CA SER A 417 16.87 0.28 -4.71
C SER A 417 17.38 -0.65 -5.81
N SER A 418 18.00 -0.04 -6.83
CA SER A 418 18.48 -0.74 -8.03
C SER A 418 19.35 -1.96 -7.66
N GLY A 419 19.04 -3.11 -8.26
CA GLY A 419 19.74 -4.37 -8.00
C GLY A 419 19.15 -5.20 -6.85
N LYS A 420 18.18 -4.68 -6.09
CA LYS A 420 17.41 -5.44 -5.08
C LYS A 420 16.15 -6.06 -5.68
N VAL A 421 15.89 -7.31 -5.33
CA VAL A 421 14.67 -8.06 -5.64
C VAL A 421 14.11 -8.61 -4.34
N ASP A 422 12.85 -8.28 -4.05
CA ASP A 422 12.10 -8.85 -2.92
C ASP A 422 11.10 -9.88 -3.45
N THR A 423 11.12 -11.10 -2.92
CA THR A 423 10.15 -12.16 -3.23
C THR A 423 9.34 -12.46 -1.98
N LEU A 424 8.06 -12.10 -2.01
CA LEU A 424 7.07 -12.37 -0.97
C LEU A 424 6.31 -13.66 -1.29
N ASP A 425 6.30 -14.60 -0.34
CA ASP A 425 5.39 -15.74 -0.30
C ASP A 425 4.36 -15.50 0.80
N TRP A 426 3.12 -15.21 0.41
CA TRP A 426 2.01 -14.87 1.32
C TRP A 426 1.03 -16.03 1.40
N THR A 427 0.69 -16.47 2.61
CA THR A 427 -0.26 -17.55 2.85
C THR A 427 -1.25 -17.16 3.95
N ALA A 428 -2.55 -17.17 3.66
CA ALA A 428 -3.57 -17.02 4.69
C ALA A 428 -3.56 -18.23 5.64
N GLY A 429 -3.52 -19.44 5.07
CA GLY A 429 -3.70 -20.73 5.76
C GLY A 429 -5.17 -21.19 5.81
N GLU A 430 -5.41 -22.39 6.34
CA GLU A 430 -6.78 -22.91 6.52
C GLU A 430 -7.51 -22.19 7.67
N TYR A 431 -8.81 -21.93 7.48
CA TYR A 431 -9.69 -21.23 8.43
C TYR A 431 -9.19 -19.83 8.82
N SER A 432 -8.61 -19.12 7.85
CA SER A 432 -8.00 -17.81 8.07
C SER A 432 -8.94 -16.64 7.83
N TYR A 433 -10.21 -16.92 7.60
CA TYR A 433 -11.26 -15.92 7.49
C TYR A 433 -12.36 -16.22 8.50
N ASN A 434 -12.91 -15.17 9.11
CA ASN A 434 -14.13 -15.28 9.90
C ASN A 434 -15.35 -15.51 8.99
N PRO A 435 -16.54 -15.84 9.56
CA PRO A 435 -17.76 -16.00 8.77
C PRO A 435 -18.19 -14.76 7.99
N LEU A 436 -17.80 -13.55 8.41
CA LEU A 436 -18.04 -12.30 7.68
C LEU A 436 -17.07 -12.10 6.49
N GLY A 437 -16.15 -13.05 6.25
CA GLY A 437 -15.18 -12.97 5.16
C GLY A 437 -13.94 -12.11 5.45
N GLN A 438 -13.74 -11.69 6.69
CA GLN A 438 -12.59 -10.87 7.10
C GLN A 438 -11.42 -11.76 7.53
N LEU A 439 -10.19 -11.38 7.19
CA LEU A 439 -8.97 -12.15 7.46
C LEU A 439 -8.63 -12.14 8.97
N ILE A 440 -8.46 -13.31 9.57
CA ILE A 440 -8.16 -13.46 11.02
C ILE A 440 -6.71 -13.86 11.32
N LYS A 441 -5.96 -14.33 10.31
CA LYS A 441 -4.52 -14.65 10.39
C LYS A 441 -3.89 -14.78 9.01
N TYR A 442 -2.57 -14.64 8.91
CA TYR A 442 -1.76 -14.96 7.74
C TYR A 442 -0.27 -15.07 8.09
N ASP A 443 0.49 -15.74 7.22
CA ASP A 443 1.95 -15.83 7.25
C ASP A 443 2.52 -15.17 5.97
N GLU A 444 3.64 -14.47 6.11
CA GLU A 444 4.40 -13.84 5.02
C GLU A 444 5.87 -14.22 5.15
N THR A 445 6.49 -14.69 4.07
CA THR A 445 7.94 -14.89 3.99
C THR A 445 8.50 -14.02 2.87
N ILE A 446 9.37 -13.09 3.22
CA ILE A 446 10.02 -12.16 2.31
C ILE A 446 11.47 -12.58 2.16
N HIS A 447 11.87 -12.94 0.94
CA HIS A 447 13.25 -13.20 0.56
C HIS A 447 13.81 -12.04 -0.25
N SER A 448 14.80 -11.34 0.30
CA SER A 448 15.43 -10.16 -0.28
C SER A 448 16.84 -10.49 -0.78
N ILE A 449 17.05 -10.40 -2.09
CA ILE A 449 18.38 -10.53 -2.70
C ILE A 449 18.77 -9.18 -3.29
N ALA A 450 20.00 -8.74 -3.07
CA ALA A 450 20.54 -7.61 -3.82
C ALA A 450 21.95 -7.87 -4.34
N LYS A 451 22.24 -7.27 -5.50
CA LYS A 451 23.51 -7.39 -6.21
C LYS A 451 24.13 -6.03 -6.50
N ASP A 452 25.45 -5.97 -6.49
CA ASP A 452 26.21 -4.78 -6.89
C ASP A 452 26.31 -4.61 -8.42
N GLU A 453 26.96 -3.53 -8.88
CA GLU A 453 27.21 -3.25 -10.31
C GLU A 453 27.98 -4.40 -11.02
N ASN A 454 28.67 -5.26 -10.27
CA ASN A 454 29.44 -6.40 -10.78
C ASN A 454 28.68 -7.73 -10.68
N GLN A 455 27.38 -7.72 -10.37
CA GLN A 455 26.52 -8.89 -10.18
C GLN A 455 26.90 -9.77 -8.96
N THR A 456 27.67 -9.24 -8.02
CA THR A 456 28.01 -9.92 -6.76
C THR A 456 26.86 -9.75 -5.78
N VAL A 457 26.41 -10.84 -5.15
CA VAL A 457 25.38 -10.79 -4.10
C VAL A 457 25.96 -10.09 -2.88
N ILE A 458 25.27 -9.04 -2.42
CA ILE A 458 25.64 -8.19 -1.28
C ILE A 458 24.55 -8.17 -0.19
N LEU A 459 23.40 -8.82 -0.44
CA LEU A 459 22.34 -9.09 0.53
C LEU A 459 21.63 -10.37 0.09
N ASP A 460 21.41 -11.27 1.02
CA ASP A 460 20.60 -12.47 0.85
C ASP A 460 19.96 -12.78 2.21
N THR A 461 18.70 -12.40 2.38
CA THR A 461 18.01 -12.48 3.66
C THR A 461 16.58 -12.96 3.52
N THR A 462 16.10 -13.64 4.55
CA THR A 462 14.73 -14.12 4.66
C THR A 462 14.12 -13.62 5.96
N THR A 463 12.99 -12.91 5.86
CA THR A 463 12.18 -12.46 6.98
C THR A 463 10.83 -13.14 6.93
N THR A 464 10.37 -13.72 8.04
CA THR A 464 9.05 -14.30 8.18
C THR A 464 8.24 -13.49 9.17
N ASN A 465 7.07 -13.00 8.74
CA ASN A 465 6.06 -12.36 9.57
C ASN A 465 4.85 -13.29 9.70
N LYS A 466 4.30 -13.42 10.91
CA LYS A 466 3.08 -14.18 11.17
C LYS A 466 2.11 -13.30 11.94
N ARG A 467 1.00 -12.92 11.33
CA ARG A 467 -0.06 -12.16 12.00
C ARG A 467 -1.20 -13.09 12.35
N ARG A 468 -1.57 -13.14 13.64
CA ARG A 468 -2.64 -13.99 14.18
C ARG A 468 -3.56 -13.19 15.09
N ASP A 469 -4.64 -13.83 15.51
CA ASP A 469 -5.66 -13.25 16.39
C ASP A 469 -6.20 -11.91 15.88
N ILE A 470 -6.26 -11.72 14.55
CA ILE A 470 -6.82 -10.50 13.97
C ILE A 470 -8.31 -10.47 14.29
N SER A 471 -8.75 -9.42 14.99
CA SER A 471 -10.16 -9.21 15.30
C SER A 471 -10.61 -7.81 14.91
N TYR A 472 -11.92 -7.63 14.80
CA TYR A 472 -12.54 -6.42 14.32
C TYR A 472 -13.52 -5.87 15.37
N THR A 473 -13.80 -4.57 15.32
CA THR A 473 -14.89 -3.95 16.06
C THR A 473 -16.22 -4.44 15.52
N GLY A 474 -17.33 -4.05 16.17
CA GLY A 474 -18.64 -4.32 15.62
C GLY A 474 -18.78 -3.83 14.18
N THR A 475 -18.40 -2.58 13.93
CA THR A 475 -18.49 -1.94 12.62
C THR A 475 -17.50 -2.45 11.58
N GLY A 476 -16.68 -3.47 11.89
CA GLY A 476 -15.73 -4.08 10.96
C GLY A 476 -14.37 -3.38 10.87
N LEU A 477 -14.08 -2.41 11.75
CA LEU A 477 -12.75 -1.77 11.84
C LEU A 477 -11.77 -2.70 12.55
N LEU A 478 -10.48 -2.66 12.20
CA LEU A 478 -9.45 -3.49 12.87
C LEU A 478 -9.41 -3.19 14.38
N LYS A 479 -9.43 -4.22 15.24
CA LYS A 479 -9.46 -4.05 16.69
C LYS A 479 -8.21 -4.56 17.39
N HIS A 480 -7.70 -5.72 16.97
CA HIS A 480 -6.57 -6.36 17.62
C HIS A 480 -5.81 -7.23 16.62
N TYR A 481 -4.50 -7.40 16.82
CA TYR A 481 -3.71 -8.49 16.23
C TYR A 481 -2.44 -8.75 17.04
N ILE A 482 -1.87 -9.94 16.84
CA ILE A 482 -0.52 -10.29 17.29
C ILE A 482 0.33 -10.62 16.07
N GLU A 483 1.44 -9.92 15.91
CA GLU A 483 2.43 -10.15 14.84
C GLU A 483 3.73 -10.69 15.41
N GLU A 484 4.27 -11.72 14.78
CA GLU A 484 5.55 -12.32 15.10
C GLU A 484 6.50 -12.21 13.91
N THR A 485 7.68 -11.63 14.12
CA THR A 485 8.71 -11.43 13.10
C THR A 485 10.00 -12.14 13.49
N ILE A 486 10.55 -12.91 12.56
CA ILE A 486 11.86 -13.57 12.68
C ILE A 486 12.63 -13.33 11.36
N SER A 487 13.93 -13.09 11.45
CA SER A 487 14.81 -12.95 10.29
C SER A 487 15.98 -13.93 10.38
N ASP A 488 16.43 -14.47 9.25
CA ASP A 488 17.63 -15.31 9.20
C ASP A 488 18.94 -14.55 9.43
N VAL A 489 18.88 -13.21 9.36
CA VAL A 489 19.95 -12.27 9.72
C VAL A 489 20.29 -12.36 11.20
N THR A 490 19.26 -12.44 12.03
CA THR A 490 19.34 -12.56 13.49
C THR A 490 18.48 -13.73 13.91
N ARG A 491 18.91 -14.96 13.57
CA ARG A 491 18.10 -16.18 13.74
C ARG A 491 17.53 -16.38 15.14
N ASP A 492 18.25 -15.89 16.14
CA ASP A 492 17.85 -16.01 17.53
C ASP A 492 16.96 -14.86 18.01
N LEU A 493 16.88 -13.73 17.27
CA LEU A 493 16.03 -12.60 17.60
C LEU A 493 14.61 -12.81 17.04
N LYS A 494 13.65 -12.82 17.94
CA LYS A 494 12.22 -12.89 17.67
C LYS A 494 11.54 -11.65 18.24
N THR A 495 10.80 -10.95 17.39
CA THR A 495 9.98 -9.81 17.79
C THR A 495 8.51 -10.21 17.76
N VAL A 496 7.78 -9.96 18.84
CA VAL A 496 6.33 -10.18 18.94
C VAL A 496 5.67 -8.85 19.27
N GLN A 497 4.83 -8.36 18.37
CA GLN A 497 4.03 -7.16 18.57
C GLN A 497 2.58 -7.53 18.81
N THR A 498 1.98 -7.01 19.89
CA THR A 498 0.53 -7.00 20.10
C THR A 498 0.04 -5.59 19.87
N TRP A 499 -0.98 -5.43 19.03
CA TRP A 499 -1.57 -4.14 18.72
C TRP A 499 -3.08 -4.18 18.99
N ASP A 500 -3.58 -3.12 19.61
CA ASP A 500 -4.98 -2.99 20.00
C ASP A 500 -5.49 -1.57 19.74
N ALA A 501 -6.64 -1.47 19.09
CA ALA A 501 -7.40 -0.23 18.99
C ALA A 501 -8.27 -0.04 20.23
N ASP A 502 -8.03 1.04 20.97
CA ASP A 502 -8.79 1.37 22.17
C ASP A 502 -10.06 2.16 21.84
N TYR A 503 -10.01 3.05 20.85
CA TYR A 503 -11.14 3.91 20.50
C TYR A 503 -11.08 4.46 19.08
N TYR A 504 -12.21 4.35 18.38
CA TYR A 504 -12.50 5.01 17.12
C TYR A 504 -13.53 6.12 17.35
N ASN A 505 -13.43 7.24 16.61
CA ASN A 505 -14.51 8.24 16.60
C ASN A 505 -15.70 7.77 15.74
N ASP A 506 -16.77 8.56 15.70
CA ASP A 506 -17.99 8.26 14.93
C ASP A 506 -17.73 8.15 13.41
N LEU A 507 -16.61 8.71 12.92
CA LEU A 507 -16.16 8.62 11.53
C LEU A 507 -15.30 7.38 11.24
N GLY A 508 -15.12 6.48 12.22
CA GLY A 508 -14.26 5.31 12.08
C GLY A 508 -12.76 5.61 12.05
N GLN A 509 -12.33 6.80 12.46
CA GLN A 509 -10.92 7.17 12.55
C GLN A 509 -10.33 6.76 13.90
N LEU A 510 -9.12 6.20 13.91
CA LEU A 510 -8.47 5.69 15.11
C LEU A 510 -7.98 6.85 15.99
N ILE A 511 -8.50 6.96 17.21
CA ILE A 511 -8.16 8.02 18.16
C ILE A 511 -7.15 7.53 19.20
N LYS A 512 -7.32 6.29 19.68
CA LYS A 512 -6.50 5.69 20.73
C LYS A 512 -6.14 4.26 20.37
N PHE A 513 -4.89 3.89 20.64
CA PHE A 513 -4.40 2.53 20.48
C PHE A 513 -3.27 2.26 21.46
N HIS A 514 -2.99 0.99 21.71
CA HIS A 514 -1.78 0.57 22.39
C HIS A 514 -1.07 -0.53 21.61
N THR A 515 0.24 -0.52 21.71
CA THR A 515 1.14 -1.49 21.11
C THR A 515 2.09 -1.99 22.19
N ASN A 516 2.20 -3.30 22.34
CA ASN A 516 3.22 -3.94 23.18
C ASN A 516 4.16 -4.74 22.28
N THR A 517 5.44 -4.40 22.26
CA THR A 517 6.46 -5.10 21.46
C THR A 517 7.41 -5.84 22.39
N VAL A 518 7.55 -7.15 22.23
CA VAL A 518 8.51 -7.99 22.94
C VAL A 518 9.58 -8.46 21.98
N GLU A 519 10.82 -8.06 22.21
CA GLU A 519 12.01 -8.51 21.49
C GLU A 519 12.72 -9.54 22.37
N SER A 520 12.88 -10.77 21.88
CA SER A 520 13.47 -11.87 22.64
C SER A 520 14.54 -12.58 21.85
N ALA A 521 15.65 -12.97 22.51
CA ALA A 521 16.69 -13.78 21.89
C ALA A 521 17.35 -14.76 22.85
N ILE A 522 17.77 -15.92 22.36
CA ILE A 522 18.55 -16.89 23.13
C ILE A 522 19.99 -16.78 22.68
N SER A 523 20.88 -16.28 23.54
CA SER A 523 22.32 -16.29 23.28
C SER A 523 23.06 -17.17 24.28
N GLY A 524 24.27 -17.60 23.94
CA GLY A 524 25.18 -18.29 24.87
C GLY A 524 25.52 -17.51 26.15
N ALA A 525 25.10 -16.24 26.27
CA ALA A 525 25.21 -15.39 27.46
C ALA A 525 23.92 -15.28 28.31
N GLY A 526 22.78 -15.84 27.86
CA GLY A 526 21.49 -15.77 28.55
C GLY A 526 20.31 -15.44 27.62
N LEU A 527 19.10 -15.41 28.20
CA LEU A 527 17.87 -14.97 27.52
C LEU A 527 17.84 -13.43 27.46
N PHE A 528 17.86 -12.86 26.26
CA PHE A 528 17.52 -11.45 26.05
C PHE A 528 16.00 -11.32 25.95
N GLU A 529 15.39 -10.41 26.72
CA GLU A 529 13.97 -10.06 26.61
C GLU A 529 13.78 -8.57 26.92
N LYS A 530 13.28 -7.82 25.95
CA LYS A 530 12.95 -6.39 26.04
C LYS A 530 11.50 -6.19 25.65
N THR A 531 10.78 -5.40 26.44
CA THR A 531 9.39 -5.03 26.19
C THR A 531 9.28 -3.53 26.00
N THR A 532 8.62 -3.07 24.94
CA THR A 532 8.31 -1.65 24.71
C THR A 532 6.81 -1.48 24.53
N ASP A 533 6.21 -0.70 25.43
CA ASP A 533 4.81 -0.30 25.41
C ASP A 533 4.69 1.09 24.79
N VAL A 534 3.85 1.23 23.77
CA VAL A 534 3.48 2.49 23.14
C VAL A 534 1.97 2.67 23.28
N ILE A 535 1.55 3.75 23.93
CA ILE A 535 0.13 4.09 24.11
C ILE A 535 -0.14 5.41 23.40
N ARG A 536 -0.97 5.38 22.37
CA ARG A 536 -1.56 6.57 21.76
C ARG A 536 -2.80 6.97 22.58
N LEU A 537 -2.64 8.00 23.39
CA LEU A 537 -3.66 8.49 24.31
C LEU A 537 -4.76 9.30 23.61
N GLU A 538 -4.41 9.95 22.50
CA GLU A 538 -5.30 10.80 21.71
C GLU A 538 -4.71 11.02 20.32
N THR A 539 -5.59 11.11 19.33
CA THR A 539 -5.31 11.56 17.96
C THR A 539 -6.48 12.42 17.54
N HIS A 540 -6.22 13.57 16.96
CA HIS A 540 -7.25 14.41 16.36
C HIS A 540 -6.96 14.56 14.87
N TYR A 541 -8.04 14.56 14.12
CA TYR A 541 -8.02 14.73 12.67
C TYR A 541 -8.67 16.07 12.38
N ASN A 542 -8.06 16.86 11.50
CA ASN A 542 -8.69 18.07 11.01
C ASN A 542 -9.94 17.72 10.17
N LEU A 543 -10.65 18.74 9.70
CA LEU A 543 -11.89 18.57 8.92
C LEU A 543 -11.72 17.80 7.60
N VAL A 544 -10.49 17.56 7.16
CA VAL A 544 -10.18 16.82 5.92
C VAL A 544 -9.61 15.43 6.19
N GLY A 545 -9.57 15.00 7.46
CA GLY A 545 -9.11 13.68 7.86
C GLY A 545 -7.59 13.53 7.96
N LEU A 546 -6.82 14.63 7.95
CA LEU A 546 -5.39 14.59 8.23
C LEU A 546 -5.16 14.66 9.75
N VAL A 547 -4.23 13.85 10.26
CA VAL A 547 -3.82 13.91 11.67
C VAL A 547 -3.15 15.25 11.92
N ASP A 548 -3.76 16.14 12.69
CA ASP A 548 -3.21 17.45 13.05
C ASP A 548 -2.82 17.53 14.53
N TYR A 549 -3.07 16.49 15.31
CA TYR A 549 -2.62 16.38 16.69
C TYR A 549 -2.57 14.94 17.14
N TYR A 550 -1.56 14.61 17.95
CA TYR A 550 -1.56 13.38 18.72
C TYR A 550 -0.80 13.51 20.04
N LYS A 551 -1.12 12.60 20.96
CA LYS A 551 -0.40 12.43 22.22
C LYS A 551 -0.09 10.96 22.45
N GLN A 552 1.19 10.65 22.64
CA GLN A 552 1.71 9.30 22.76
C GLN A 552 2.61 9.16 23.98
N GLU A 553 2.64 7.98 24.57
CA GLU A 553 3.53 7.60 25.66
C GLU A 553 4.24 6.30 25.31
N THR A 554 5.56 6.28 25.50
CA THR A 554 6.43 5.13 25.25
C THR A 554 7.16 4.77 26.54
N ILE A 555 7.03 3.52 26.98
CA ILE A 555 7.70 2.97 28.15
C ILE A 555 8.41 1.70 27.71
N SER A 556 9.71 1.60 28.00
CA SER A 556 10.48 0.39 27.67
C SER A 556 10.95 -0.29 28.94
N SER A 557 11.10 -1.63 28.94
CA SER A 557 11.54 -2.42 30.10
C SER A 557 13.06 -2.41 30.30
N ASP A 558 13.79 -1.69 29.46
CA ASP A 558 15.23 -1.46 29.50
C ASP A 558 15.67 -1.03 30.91
N THR A 559 16.92 -1.29 31.30
CA THR A 559 17.38 -0.88 32.64
C THR A 559 17.45 0.63 32.84
N GLU A 560 17.43 1.41 31.76
CA GLU A 560 17.33 2.87 31.82
C GLU A 560 15.97 3.29 32.39
N ASP A 561 15.99 4.02 33.50
CA ASP A 561 14.79 4.57 34.15
C ASP A 561 14.26 5.79 33.38
N LYS A 562 13.64 5.52 32.23
CA LYS A 562 13.16 6.53 31.30
C LYS A 562 11.85 6.11 30.62
N ALA A 563 10.87 7.00 30.66
CA ALA A 563 9.65 7.00 29.87
C ALA A 563 9.59 8.28 29.05
N ILE A 564 8.95 8.22 27.88
CA ILE A 564 8.85 9.34 26.96
C ILE A 564 7.37 9.60 26.68
N LYS A 565 6.93 10.84 26.88
CA LYS A 565 5.59 11.30 26.50
C LYS A 565 5.71 12.39 25.46
N GLU A 566 5.20 12.14 24.27
CA GLU A 566 5.24 13.07 23.15
C GLU A 566 3.85 13.63 22.87
N THR A 567 3.79 14.92 22.56
CA THR A 567 2.61 15.58 21.99
C THR A 567 3.03 16.28 20.72
N TRP A 568 2.44 15.93 19.60
CA TRP A 568 2.62 16.61 18.33
C TRP A 568 1.35 17.40 18.01
N ASP A 569 1.47 18.68 17.72
CA ASP A 569 0.35 19.60 17.49
C ASP A 569 0.61 20.48 16.27
N ALA A 570 -0.17 20.23 15.22
CA ALA A 570 -0.24 21.00 13.99
C ALA A 570 -1.58 21.75 13.82
N ARG A 571 -2.41 21.84 14.87
CA ARG A 571 -3.73 22.50 14.80
C ARG A 571 -3.58 24.00 14.62
N GLU A 572 -4.36 24.56 13.69
CA GLU A 572 -4.45 26.01 13.49
C GLU A 572 -5.17 26.71 14.64
N SER A 573 -6.16 26.04 15.26
CA SER A 573 -6.98 26.59 16.34
C SER A 573 -6.20 26.96 17.60
N THR A 574 -5.05 26.31 17.83
CA THR A 574 -4.14 26.58 18.94
C THR A 574 -2.99 27.50 18.55
N SER A 575 -2.93 27.96 17.28
CA SER A 575 -1.76 28.61 16.67
C SER A 575 -0.46 27.78 16.74
N ALA A 576 -0.57 26.49 17.10
CA ALA A 576 0.56 25.57 17.25
C ALA A 576 1.12 25.12 15.91
N GLY A 577 0.27 25.01 14.88
CA GLY A 577 0.68 24.65 13.54
C GLY A 577 -0.28 25.05 12.43
N LYS A 578 0.02 24.57 11.22
CA LYS A 578 -0.71 24.89 9.99
C LYS A 578 -0.38 23.89 8.88
N TYR A 579 -1.39 23.59 8.06
CA TYR A 579 -1.23 22.89 6.78
C TYR A 579 -1.30 23.89 5.62
N ASN A 580 -0.60 23.61 4.52
CA ASN A 580 -0.84 24.32 3.26
C ASN A 580 -2.05 23.75 2.52
N SER A 581 -2.41 24.37 1.39
CA SER A 581 -3.54 23.94 0.55
C SER A 581 -3.34 22.56 -0.09
N LEU A 582 -2.13 22.01 -0.08
CA LEU A 582 -1.80 20.67 -0.58
C LEU A 582 -1.80 19.62 0.56
N GLY A 583 -2.22 19.97 1.77
CA GLY A 583 -2.22 19.05 2.92
C GLY A 583 -0.82 18.74 3.46
N GLN A 584 0.19 19.54 3.15
CA GLN A 584 1.54 19.42 3.72
C GLN A 584 1.67 20.26 4.99
N VAL A 585 2.43 19.78 5.98
CA VAL A 585 2.63 20.49 7.25
C VAL A 585 3.56 21.69 7.03
N GLU A 586 3.07 22.91 7.26
CA GLU A 586 3.86 24.14 7.22
C GLU A 586 4.44 24.51 8.58
N LYS A 587 3.75 24.13 9.67
CA LYS A 587 4.20 24.40 11.03
C LYS A 587 3.62 23.36 11.98
N TYR A 588 4.41 22.95 12.96
CA TYR A 588 3.94 22.13 14.08
C TYR A 588 4.78 22.36 15.33
N THR A 589 4.22 21.99 16.47
CA THR A 589 4.91 21.97 17.76
C THR A 589 4.96 20.54 18.29
N THR A 590 6.15 20.08 18.67
CA THR A 590 6.34 18.81 19.38
C THR A 590 6.76 19.12 20.81
N THR A 591 6.07 18.54 21.79
CA THR A 591 6.43 18.60 23.20
C THR A 591 6.79 17.19 23.66
N THR A 592 8.03 16.98 24.05
CA THR A 592 8.55 15.70 24.51
C THR A 592 8.91 15.82 25.98
N ARG A 593 8.23 15.07 26.84
CA ARG A 593 8.54 14.92 28.26
C ARG A 593 9.26 13.59 28.47
N GLU A 594 10.51 13.63 28.88
CA GLU A 594 11.29 12.47 29.30
C GLU A 594 11.31 12.43 30.83
N TYR A 595 10.91 11.32 31.44
CA TYR A 595 10.77 11.24 32.89
C TYR A 595 11.12 9.85 33.44
N SER A 596 11.46 9.77 34.73
CA SER A 596 11.70 8.49 35.41
C SER A 596 10.41 7.65 35.45
N LYS A 597 10.49 6.42 34.93
CA LYS A 597 9.37 5.48 34.93
C LYS A 597 9.17 4.81 36.30
N LEU A 598 10.21 4.76 37.14
CA LEU A 598 10.15 4.14 38.47
C LEU A 598 9.41 5.01 39.51
N ASP A 599 9.47 6.33 39.36
CA ASP A 599 8.88 7.27 40.32
C ASP A 599 7.93 8.33 39.70
N SER A 600 7.61 8.17 38.40
CA SER A 600 6.73 9.07 37.65
C SER A 600 7.26 10.52 37.54
N GLY A 601 8.58 10.68 37.50
CA GLY A 601 9.26 11.95 37.24
C GLY A 601 9.76 12.69 38.48
N ALA A 602 9.85 12.02 39.63
CA ALA A 602 10.36 12.64 40.86
C ALA A 602 11.89 12.83 40.84
N THR A 603 12.63 11.91 40.24
CA THR A 603 14.11 11.99 40.14
C THR A 603 14.61 12.61 38.85
N PHE A 604 13.87 12.41 37.74
CA PHE A 604 14.19 12.96 36.44
C PHE A 604 12.90 13.32 35.72
N ASP A 605 12.77 14.57 35.27
CA ASP A 605 11.64 15.05 34.48
C ASP A 605 12.12 16.24 33.64
N LYS A 606 12.11 16.05 32.33
CA LYS A 606 12.60 17.03 31.36
C LYS A 606 11.56 17.21 30.27
N THR A 607 11.15 18.44 30.01
CA THR A 607 10.27 18.80 28.91
C THR A 607 11.05 19.58 27.85
N THR A 608 11.08 19.04 26.64
CA THR A 608 11.60 19.72 25.45
C THR A 608 10.45 20.12 24.54
N ILE A 609 10.45 21.38 24.09
CA ILE A 609 9.49 21.92 23.13
C ILE A 609 10.26 22.26 21.86
N THR A 610 9.81 21.69 20.75
CA THR A 610 10.34 21.90 19.40
C THR A 610 9.25 22.48 18.52
N VAL A 611 9.43 23.71 18.04
CA VAL A 611 8.55 24.34 17.05
C VAL A 611 9.24 24.30 15.71
N ARG A 612 8.70 23.56 14.73
CA ARG A 612 9.23 23.51 13.37
C ARG A 612 8.30 24.23 12.41
N SER A 613 8.88 25.04 11.53
CA SER A 613 8.21 25.76 10.46
C SER A 613 8.90 25.44 9.14
N VAL A 614 8.19 24.86 8.19
CA VAL A 614 8.70 24.38 6.90
C VAL A 614 8.53 25.46 5.85
N PHE A 615 9.46 26.41 5.84
CA PHE A 615 9.49 27.55 4.92
C PHE A 615 10.91 27.81 4.42
N SER A 616 11.00 28.32 3.20
CA SER A 616 12.22 28.97 2.73
C SER A 616 12.44 30.26 3.51
N TYR A 617 13.71 30.54 3.82
CA TYR A 617 14.10 31.70 4.61
C TYR A 617 15.32 32.41 4.03
N SER A 618 15.47 33.69 4.37
CA SER A 618 16.74 34.42 4.28
C SER A 618 17.20 34.83 5.68
N ILE A 619 18.51 34.98 5.89
CA ILE A 619 19.05 35.41 7.18
C ILE A 619 19.11 36.95 7.16
N GLY A 620 18.34 37.59 8.05
CA GLY A 620 18.35 39.04 8.23
C GLY A 620 19.63 39.55 8.91
N VAL A 621 19.76 40.87 9.03
CA VAL A 621 20.93 41.55 9.62
C VAL A 621 21.19 41.21 11.10
N ASP A 622 20.19 40.66 11.80
CA ASP A 622 20.26 40.27 13.22
C ASP A 622 20.36 38.74 13.43
N ASN A 623 20.76 38.00 12.39
CA ASN A 623 20.77 36.52 12.36
C ASN A 623 19.40 35.87 12.63
N ASN A 624 18.31 36.62 12.43
CA ASN A 624 16.95 36.09 12.49
C ASN A 624 16.47 35.64 11.09
N PRO A 625 15.82 34.47 10.97
CA PRO A 625 15.26 34.02 9.72
C PRO A 625 14.05 34.86 9.32
N VAL A 626 14.00 35.28 8.06
CA VAL A 626 12.86 35.95 7.42
C VAL A 626 12.27 35.00 6.38
N ILE A 627 10.99 34.67 6.51
CA ILE A 627 10.29 33.75 5.59
C ILE A 627 10.24 34.36 4.18
N THR A 628 10.69 33.61 3.19
CA THR A 628 10.74 34.02 1.77
C THR A 628 9.85 33.17 0.85
N GLY A 629 9.36 32.02 1.30
CA GLY A 629 8.48 31.16 0.50
C GLY A 629 8.22 29.79 1.14
N SER A 630 7.71 28.84 0.34
CA SER A 630 7.48 27.45 0.77
C SER A 630 8.79 26.74 1.12
N GLY A 631 8.76 25.88 2.13
CA GLY A 631 9.87 24.99 2.48
C GLY A 631 9.86 23.67 1.71
N TYR A 632 8.95 23.53 0.74
CA TYR A 632 8.84 22.38 -0.15
C TYR A 632 9.19 22.77 -1.58
N ASP A 633 9.82 21.86 -2.32
CA ASP A 633 9.97 22.00 -3.78
C ASP A 633 8.68 21.63 -4.53
N ASN A 634 8.74 21.75 -5.86
CA ASN A 634 7.66 21.41 -6.77
C ASN A 634 7.33 19.90 -6.82
N LYS A 635 8.09 19.05 -6.12
CA LYS A 635 7.83 17.61 -5.98
C LYS A 635 7.28 17.26 -4.60
N GLY A 636 7.06 18.26 -3.73
CA GLY A 636 6.61 18.08 -2.36
C GLY A 636 7.70 17.61 -1.40
N ARG A 637 8.98 17.67 -1.78
CA ARG A 637 10.11 17.33 -0.89
C ARG A 637 10.46 18.53 -0.04
N MET A 638 10.74 18.31 1.25
CA MET A 638 11.18 19.36 2.16
C MET A 638 12.58 19.84 1.77
N VAL A 639 12.71 21.09 1.34
CA VAL A 639 13.97 21.74 0.97
C VAL A 639 14.49 22.67 2.05
N SER A 640 13.65 23.11 2.98
CA SER A 640 14.08 23.99 4.06
C SER A 640 13.13 23.99 5.26
N TYR A 641 13.69 24.19 6.45
CA TYR A 641 12.91 24.43 7.66
C TYR A 641 13.65 25.32 8.66
N VAL A 642 12.87 25.94 9.52
CA VAL A 642 13.33 26.63 10.74
C VAL A 642 12.76 25.88 11.93
N GLU A 643 13.62 25.51 12.85
CA GLU A 643 13.24 24.79 14.06
C GLU A 643 13.78 25.49 15.29
N THR A 644 12.92 25.69 16.28
CA THR A 644 13.26 26.30 17.55
C THR A 644 13.05 25.28 18.65
N VAL A 645 14.11 24.98 19.40
CA VAL A 645 14.13 24.02 20.50
C VAL A 645 14.40 24.74 21.82
N SER A 646 13.59 24.46 22.82
CA SER A 646 13.76 24.92 24.20
C SER A 646 13.48 23.77 25.16
N ALA A 647 14.23 23.67 26.25
CA ALA A 647 14.01 22.68 27.29
C ALA A 647 13.98 23.34 28.67
N ASP A 648 13.23 22.76 29.60
CA ASP A 648 13.07 23.27 30.97
C ASP A 648 14.29 23.01 31.87
N ASP A 649 15.09 21.98 31.57
CA ASP A 649 16.31 21.61 32.29
C ASP A 649 17.48 22.58 32.03
N VAL A 650 17.42 23.36 30.95
CA VAL A 650 18.39 24.41 30.63
C VAL A 650 17.68 25.74 30.56
N GLU A 651 17.34 26.29 31.74
CA GLU A 651 16.69 27.59 31.86
C GLU A 651 17.41 28.64 31.00
N LYS A 652 16.61 29.37 30.22
CA LYS A 652 17.04 30.50 29.40
C LYS A 652 17.97 30.15 28.25
N LYS A 653 18.01 28.91 27.77
CA LYS A 653 18.68 28.53 26.52
C LYS A 653 17.66 28.17 25.44
N GLN A 654 17.88 28.70 24.23
CA GLN A 654 17.12 28.34 23.04
C GLN A 654 18.09 27.95 21.93
N VAL A 655 17.77 26.90 21.19
CA VAL A 655 18.52 26.47 19.99
C VAL A 655 17.63 26.70 18.78
N ILE A 656 18.16 27.37 17.76
CA ILE A 656 17.48 27.59 16.48
C ILE A 656 18.27 26.86 15.40
N ASN A 657 17.65 25.86 14.77
CA ASN A 657 18.19 25.14 13.63
C ASN A 657 17.56 25.70 12.36
N LEU A 658 18.40 26.20 11.46
CA LEU A 658 18.00 26.64 10.12
C LEU A 658 18.60 25.64 9.13
N TRP A 659 17.77 24.82 8.49
CA TRP A 659 18.23 23.76 7.60
C TRP A 659 17.76 24.02 6.16
N VAL A 660 18.66 23.83 5.20
CA VAL A 660 18.38 23.94 3.76
C VAL A 660 19.10 22.80 3.02
N ALA A 661 18.37 22.09 2.17
CA ALA A 661 18.96 21.13 1.24
C ALA A 661 19.67 21.84 0.08
N ASP A 662 20.84 21.35 -0.31
CA ASP A 662 21.56 21.81 -1.49
C ASP A 662 20.95 21.21 -2.77
N SER A 663 20.82 19.88 -2.79
CA SER A 663 20.27 19.11 -3.90
C SER A 663 19.79 17.74 -3.44
N PHE A 664 19.11 17.04 -4.35
CA PHE A 664 18.65 15.67 -4.18
C PHE A 664 19.07 14.86 -5.40
N ASN A 665 19.42 13.58 -5.19
CA ASN A 665 19.68 12.66 -6.28
C ASN A 665 18.37 12.19 -6.95
N ILE A 666 18.50 11.35 -7.97
CA ILE A 666 17.35 10.80 -8.73
C ILE A 666 16.40 9.96 -7.85
N ALA A 667 16.91 9.32 -6.79
CA ALA A 667 16.12 8.55 -5.83
C ALA A 667 15.45 9.45 -4.77
N GLY A 668 15.63 10.78 -4.84
CA GLY A 668 15.07 11.73 -3.88
C GLY A 668 15.82 11.81 -2.55
N GLN A 669 17.02 11.25 -2.45
CA GLN A 669 17.87 11.35 -1.27
C GLN A 669 18.65 12.68 -1.28
N VAL A 670 18.89 13.25 -0.10
CA VAL A 670 19.64 14.51 0.06
C VAL A 670 21.11 14.28 -0.31
N GLU A 671 21.62 15.01 -1.29
CA GLU A 671 23.04 14.95 -1.70
C GLU A 671 23.91 15.95 -0.94
N GLY A 672 23.30 16.96 -0.34
CA GLY A 672 23.96 17.88 0.57
C GLY A 672 22.98 18.79 1.27
N TYR A 673 23.38 19.35 2.41
CA TYR A 673 22.60 20.35 3.14
C TYR A 673 23.49 21.28 3.95
N VAL A 674 22.97 22.48 4.19
CA VAL A 674 23.53 23.43 5.15
C VAL A 674 22.59 23.55 6.36
N GLN A 675 23.15 23.42 7.55
CA GLN A 675 22.46 23.65 8.81
C GLN A 675 23.18 24.72 9.63
N ASN A 676 22.48 25.82 9.92
CA ASN A 676 22.92 26.83 10.88
C ASN A 676 22.26 26.54 12.23
N THR A 677 23.06 26.26 13.23
CA THR A 677 22.63 26.04 14.61
C THR A 677 23.00 27.27 15.43
N ILE A 678 22.00 28.00 15.91
CA ILE A 678 22.16 29.19 16.72
C ILE A 678 21.76 28.86 18.15
N GLU A 679 22.72 28.89 19.07
CA GLU A 679 22.44 28.78 20.50
C GLU A 679 22.37 30.19 21.10
N ARG A 680 21.21 30.54 21.68
CA ARG A 680 20.94 31.85 22.26
C ARG A 680 20.50 31.78 23.71
N SER A 681 20.84 32.82 24.45
CA SER A 681 20.19 33.09 25.74
C SER A 681 18.82 33.74 25.52
N THR A 682 17.79 33.31 26.25
CA THR A 682 16.50 34.01 26.31
C THR A 682 16.48 35.11 27.39
N ASP A 683 17.56 35.25 28.16
CA ASP A 683 17.75 36.37 29.09
C ASP A 683 18.30 37.59 28.33
N PRO A 684 17.56 38.72 28.28
CA PRO A 684 17.99 39.91 27.56
C PRO A 684 19.25 40.57 28.12
N LEU A 685 19.73 40.14 29.31
CA LEU A 685 20.97 40.62 29.94
C LEU A 685 22.21 39.79 29.57
N ILE A 686 22.05 38.63 28.95
CA ILE A 686 23.14 37.74 28.56
C ILE A 686 23.24 37.72 27.03
N ILE A 687 24.28 38.35 26.48
CA ILE A 687 24.60 38.27 25.05
C ILE A 687 25.46 37.02 24.86
N PHE A 688 24.82 35.89 24.62
CA PHE A 688 25.48 34.63 24.21
C PHE A 688 24.78 34.12 22.96
N ASP A 689 25.39 34.39 21.80
CA ASP A 689 24.99 33.85 20.51
C ASP A 689 26.16 33.02 19.99
N LYS A 690 26.04 31.69 20.02
CA LYS A 690 26.97 30.79 19.33
C LYS A 690 26.33 30.36 18.01
N LEU A 691 27.00 30.63 16.89
CA LEU A 691 26.58 30.14 15.58
C LEU A 691 27.51 29.00 15.14
N THR A 692 26.93 27.85 14.86
CA THR A 692 27.62 26.71 14.25
C THR A 692 27.00 26.44 12.88
N VAL A 693 27.80 26.51 11.82
CA VAL A 693 27.39 26.22 10.45
C VAL A 693 27.93 24.86 10.07
N THR A 694 27.05 23.90 9.78
CA THR A 694 27.41 22.57 9.28
C THR A 694 26.99 22.46 7.83
N HIS A 695 27.94 22.21 6.93
CA HIS A 695 27.67 21.83 5.55
C HIS A 695 28.00 20.35 5.37
N ARG A 696 27.00 19.52 5.11
CA ARG A 696 27.17 18.08 4.83
C ARG A 696 26.98 17.81 3.36
N GLU A 697 27.88 17.03 2.77
CA GLU A 697 27.86 16.61 1.37
C GLU A 697 28.00 15.08 1.28
N PHE A 698 27.14 14.41 0.51
CA PHE A 698 27.10 12.95 0.35
C PHE A 698 27.61 12.53 -1.04
N PHE A 699 28.93 12.36 -1.17
CA PHE A 699 29.57 11.95 -2.44
C PHE A 699 30.77 11.06 -2.19
N LYS A 700 31.11 10.18 -3.14
CA LYS A 700 32.37 9.41 -3.07
C LYS A 700 33.58 10.32 -3.29
N PHE A 701 34.57 10.20 -2.40
CA PHE A 701 35.82 10.97 -2.45
C PHE A 701 37.00 10.11 -2.90
N ASN A 702 37.85 10.65 -3.79
CA ASN A 702 39.19 10.13 -4.01
C ASN A 702 40.20 11.03 -3.30
N PHE A 703 40.97 10.48 -2.35
CA PHE A 703 41.97 11.22 -1.59
C PHE A 703 43.34 11.22 -2.27
N ASN A 704 44.03 12.35 -2.20
CA ASN A 704 45.47 12.40 -2.39
C ASN A 704 46.16 12.02 -1.06
N SER A 705 46.96 10.95 -1.08
CA SER A 705 47.52 10.34 0.14
C SER A 705 48.56 11.21 0.87
N GLU A 706 49.05 12.28 0.24
CA GLU A 706 50.14 13.11 0.79
C GLU A 706 49.66 14.39 1.50
N ASP A 707 48.52 14.97 1.10
CA ASP A 707 48.03 16.25 1.66
C ASP A 707 46.54 16.25 2.05
N GLY A 708 45.82 15.15 1.81
CA GLY A 708 44.39 15.05 2.09
C GLY A 708 43.49 15.87 1.15
N SER A 709 44.03 16.39 0.05
CA SER A 709 43.24 17.08 -0.97
C SER A 709 42.37 16.11 -1.78
N ILE A 710 41.17 16.57 -2.17
CA ILE A 710 40.23 15.80 -2.97
C ILE A 710 40.69 15.81 -4.43
N LEU A 711 40.89 14.64 -5.03
CA LEU A 711 41.30 14.50 -6.43
C LEU A 711 40.13 14.70 -7.41
N ASN A 712 38.92 14.22 -7.09
CA ASN A 712 37.68 14.45 -7.84
C ASN A 712 36.43 13.98 -7.06
N LYS A 713 35.27 14.57 -7.39
CA LYS A 713 33.91 14.15 -6.98
C LYS A 713 33.36 13.18 -8.02
N VAL A 714 33.04 11.93 -7.64
CA VAL A 714 32.86 10.85 -8.63
C VAL A 714 31.43 10.32 -8.77
N LYS A 715 30.72 10.05 -7.66
CA LYS A 715 29.36 9.45 -7.63
C LYS A 715 28.63 9.80 -6.31
N SER A 716 27.35 9.41 -6.19
CA SER A 716 26.54 9.46 -4.96
C SER A 716 27.28 8.84 -3.77
N GLY A 717 27.19 9.46 -2.59
CA GLY A 717 27.72 8.93 -1.33
C GLY A 717 26.84 7.85 -0.68
N TYR A 718 25.78 7.41 -1.37
CA TYR A 718 24.94 6.30 -0.94
C TYR A 718 25.27 5.02 -1.71
N ASN A 719 25.22 3.88 -1.05
CA ASN A 719 25.30 2.58 -1.71
C ASN A 719 23.96 2.22 -2.40
N GLY A 720 23.90 1.07 -3.10
CA GLY A 720 22.70 0.60 -3.81
C GLY A 720 21.47 0.35 -2.92
N PHE A 721 21.66 0.33 -1.59
CA PHE A 721 20.59 0.18 -0.59
C PHE A 721 20.14 1.50 0.03
N GLY A 722 20.70 2.63 -0.42
CA GLY A 722 20.43 3.94 0.17
C GLY A 722 21.10 4.17 1.53
N GLN A 723 22.05 3.31 1.93
CA GLN A 723 22.87 3.55 3.13
C GLN A 723 23.97 4.54 2.79
N VAL A 724 24.32 5.42 3.74
CA VAL A 724 25.42 6.37 3.56
C VAL A 724 26.73 5.60 3.56
N GLU A 725 27.45 5.61 2.46
CA GLU A 725 28.81 5.05 2.29
C GLU A 725 29.86 6.14 2.48
N ASP A 726 29.59 7.36 2.01
CA ASP A 726 30.53 8.48 2.05
C ASP A 726 29.83 9.80 2.37
N TYR A 727 30.39 10.57 3.30
CA TYR A 727 30.02 11.97 3.46
C TYR A 727 31.19 12.84 3.92
N ARG A 728 31.04 14.15 3.70
CA ARG A 728 31.92 15.19 4.20
C ARG A 728 31.09 16.20 4.99
N ASP A 729 31.54 16.51 6.19
CA ASP A 729 31.07 17.67 6.95
C ASP A 729 32.12 18.76 6.95
N THR A 730 31.68 20.00 6.74
CA THR A 730 32.46 21.21 7.06
C THR A 730 31.71 21.99 8.13
N ILE A 731 32.27 22.03 9.33
CA ILE A 731 31.68 22.66 10.51
C ILE A 731 32.48 23.91 10.82
N THR A 732 31.82 25.07 10.82
CA THR A 732 32.42 26.35 11.21
C THR A 732 31.73 26.89 12.45
N GLU A 733 32.50 27.14 13.51
CA GLU A 733 32.02 27.83 14.71
C GLU A 733 32.41 29.31 14.64
N GLN A 734 31.42 30.21 14.71
CA GLN A 734 31.66 31.66 14.80
C GLN A 734 31.65 32.09 16.29
N GLY A 735 32.77 32.70 16.74
CA GLY A 735 33.05 33.09 18.13
C GLY A 735 34.47 33.68 18.29
N SER A 736 34.99 33.83 19.52
CA SER A 736 36.29 34.50 19.82
C SER A 736 37.55 33.84 19.21
N SER A 737 37.38 32.73 18.50
CA SER A 737 38.38 32.00 17.73
C SER A 737 37.64 31.20 16.67
N GLU A 738 37.72 31.59 15.39
CA GLU A 738 37.12 30.82 14.30
C GLU A 738 37.79 29.45 14.25
N LYS A 739 36.98 28.40 14.44
CA LYS A 739 37.40 27.01 14.26
C LYS A 739 36.60 26.42 13.12
N THR A 740 37.31 25.81 12.18
CA THR A 740 36.74 25.04 11.08
C THR A 740 37.20 23.60 11.23
N ALA A 741 36.25 22.68 11.39
CA ALA A 741 36.48 21.25 11.38
C ALA A 741 35.91 20.65 10.10
N THR A 742 36.74 19.96 9.32
CA THR A 742 36.28 19.19 8.16
C THR A 742 36.40 17.71 8.49
N GLN A 743 35.28 16.99 8.51
CA GLN A 743 35.23 15.55 8.72
C GLN A 743 34.92 14.88 7.38
N TYR A 744 35.68 13.86 7.04
CA TYR A 744 35.35 12.90 6.00
C TYR A 744 35.04 11.57 6.66
N TRP A 745 33.98 10.91 6.21
CA TRP A 745 33.61 9.59 6.71
C TRP A 745 33.32 8.66 5.53
N HIS A 746 33.86 7.45 5.62
CA HIS A 746 33.65 6.37 4.67
C HIS A 746 33.29 5.10 5.44
N GLY A 747 32.14 4.48 5.17
CA GLY A 747 31.67 3.30 5.87
C GLY A 747 31.44 2.13 4.94
N GLY A 748 31.86 0.93 5.36
CA GLY A 748 31.51 -0.31 4.69
C GLY A 748 30.49 -1.09 5.51
N TYR A 749 29.57 -1.75 4.81
CA TYR A 749 28.53 -2.58 5.41
C TYR A 749 28.76 -4.07 5.10
N ASN A 750 28.39 -4.95 6.03
CA ASN A 750 28.31 -6.39 5.78
C ASN A 750 27.02 -6.72 5.02
N ASP A 751 26.85 -7.99 4.65
CA ASP A 751 25.68 -8.44 3.88
C ASP A 751 24.37 -8.32 4.67
N LEU A 752 24.45 -8.02 5.98
CA LEU A 752 23.32 -7.79 6.87
C LEU A 752 22.97 -6.29 6.99
N GLY A 753 23.63 -5.42 6.23
CA GLY A 753 23.48 -3.97 6.31
C GLY A 753 24.09 -3.34 7.57
N GLN A 754 24.81 -4.09 8.40
CA GLN A 754 25.48 -3.58 9.59
C GLN A 754 26.86 -3.03 9.23
N LEU A 755 27.31 -2.00 9.95
CA LEU A 755 28.62 -1.40 9.72
C LEU A 755 29.73 -2.42 10.01
N LYS A 756 30.56 -2.77 9.02
CA LYS A 756 31.69 -3.72 9.17
C LYS A 756 33.01 -3.03 9.45
N ASN A 757 33.14 -1.80 8.93
CA ASN A 757 34.30 -0.93 9.10
C ASN A 757 33.92 0.52 8.78
N TYR A 758 34.74 1.46 9.22
CA TYR A 758 34.71 2.82 8.71
C TYR A 758 36.09 3.48 8.78
N ILE A 759 36.28 4.50 7.94
CA ILE A 759 37.39 5.43 7.97
C ILE A 759 36.83 6.81 8.23
N GLN A 760 37.45 7.55 9.15
CA GLN A 760 37.11 8.92 9.46
C GLN A 760 38.37 9.77 9.49
N ASP A 761 38.43 10.78 8.63
CA ASP A 761 39.49 11.80 8.62
C ASP A 761 38.91 13.14 9.14
N LEU A 762 39.40 13.61 10.27
CA LEU A 762 39.04 14.90 10.86
C LEU A 762 40.19 15.89 10.71
N PHE A 763 39.94 17.03 10.08
CA PHE A 763 40.87 18.14 9.93
C PHE A 763 40.36 19.35 10.71
N GLU A 764 41.04 19.73 11.78
CA GLU A 764 40.72 20.92 12.57
C GLU A 764 41.71 22.03 12.25
N ASN A 765 41.17 23.14 11.74
CA ASN A 765 41.93 24.35 11.45
C ASN A 765 41.33 25.52 12.23
N GLY A 766 42.16 26.37 12.83
CA GLY A 766 41.68 27.58 13.49
C GLY A 766 42.78 28.36 14.20
N ASP A 767 42.47 29.61 14.52
CA ASP A 767 43.33 30.44 15.37
C ASP A 767 42.65 30.57 16.73
N TYR A 768 43.29 30.13 17.81
CA TYR A 768 42.78 30.39 19.16
C TYR A 768 43.77 31.22 19.96
N THR A 769 43.24 32.03 20.86
CA THR A 769 44.04 32.83 21.78
C THR A 769 43.97 32.19 23.15
N ASP A 770 45.09 31.82 23.74
CA ASP A 770 45.09 31.26 25.10
C ASP A 770 44.79 32.34 26.16
N THR A 771 44.68 31.93 27.43
CA THR A 771 44.46 32.83 28.56
C THR A 771 45.58 33.86 28.77
N GLY A 772 46.71 33.71 28.09
CA GLY A 772 47.84 34.64 28.08
C GLY A 772 47.84 35.60 26.88
N SER A 773 46.77 35.63 26.07
CA SER A 773 46.66 36.43 24.85
C SER A 773 47.65 36.03 23.74
N GLN A 774 48.21 34.81 23.77
CA GLN A 774 49.01 34.29 22.66
C GLN A 774 48.12 33.61 21.62
N ARG A 775 48.31 34.00 20.35
CA ARG A 775 47.67 33.38 19.20
C ARG A 775 48.37 32.05 18.86
N HIS A 776 47.62 30.97 18.88
CA HIS A 776 48.04 29.63 18.48
C HIS A 776 47.30 29.23 17.21
N ILE A 777 48.02 28.67 16.24
CA ILE A 777 47.45 28.09 15.02
C ILE A 777 47.17 26.61 15.28
N LEU A 778 45.89 26.24 15.33
CA LEU A 778 45.46 24.84 15.31
C LEU A 778 45.46 24.37 13.86
N LYS A 779 46.29 23.36 13.56
CA LYS A 779 46.27 22.61 12.30
C LYS A 779 46.48 21.15 12.62
N HIS A 780 45.39 20.46 12.90
CA HIS A 780 45.39 19.10 13.41
C HIS A 780 44.64 18.16 12.48
N LYS A 781 45.21 16.98 12.22
CA LYS A 781 44.57 15.88 11.48
C LYS A 781 44.49 14.66 12.39
N THR A 782 43.29 14.10 12.53
CA THR A 782 43.06 12.79 13.14
C THR A 782 42.45 11.85 12.10
N HIS A 783 43.13 10.75 11.84
CA HIS A 783 42.65 9.65 11.02
C HIS A 783 42.23 8.50 11.94
N THR A 784 40.99 8.03 11.83
CA THR A 784 40.47 6.88 12.58
C THR A 784 40.01 5.83 11.59
N GLU A 785 40.57 4.64 11.68
CA GLU A 785 40.13 3.48 10.92
C GLU A 785 39.59 2.43 11.90
N ARG A 786 38.27 2.23 11.92
CA ARG A 786 37.63 1.13 12.64
C ARG A 786 37.51 -0.06 11.72
N GLN A 787 38.12 -1.18 12.07
CA GLN A 787 38.07 -2.43 11.32
C GLN A 787 37.48 -3.56 12.17
N ARG A 788 37.06 -4.62 11.47
CA ARG A 788 36.66 -5.90 12.08
C ARG A 788 35.54 -5.75 13.11
N ILE A 789 34.53 -4.95 12.80
CA ILE A 789 33.35 -4.86 13.64
C ILE A 789 32.61 -6.20 13.52
N ASN A 790 32.68 -7.00 14.57
CA ASN A 790 32.02 -8.29 14.66
C ASN A 790 30.76 -8.15 15.52
N TYR A 791 29.75 -8.96 15.23
CA TYR A 791 28.47 -8.96 15.94
C TYR A 791 28.19 -10.35 16.52
N TYR A 792 27.42 -10.40 17.61
CA TYR A 792 26.75 -11.62 18.06
C TYR A 792 25.56 -11.95 17.14
N GLU A 793 25.03 -13.17 17.20
CA GLU A 793 23.81 -13.57 16.46
C GLU A 793 22.58 -12.74 16.84
N THR A 794 22.62 -12.08 18.00
CA THR A 794 21.62 -11.10 18.46
C THR A 794 21.75 -9.71 17.81
N GLY A 795 22.76 -9.48 16.96
CA GLY A 795 23.03 -8.19 16.33
C GLY A 795 23.80 -7.19 17.20
N LEU A 796 24.18 -7.55 18.43
CA LEU A 796 24.99 -6.70 19.32
C LEU A 796 26.48 -6.70 18.92
N ILE A 797 27.15 -5.56 19.03
CA ILE A 797 28.59 -5.45 18.71
C ILE A 797 29.40 -6.33 19.67
N LYS A 798 30.12 -7.29 19.13
CA LYS A 798 30.97 -8.21 19.89
C LYS A 798 32.35 -7.64 20.13
N ASP A 799 33.00 -7.15 19.08
CA ASP A 799 34.34 -6.58 19.14
C ASP A 799 34.64 -5.71 17.92
N TYR A 800 35.64 -4.83 18.06
CA TYR A 800 36.22 -4.07 16.95
C TYR A 800 37.66 -3.65 17.24
N LEU A 801 38.35 -3.16 16.21
CA LEU A 801 39.70 -2.60 16.29
C LEU A 801 39.72 -1.19 15.69
N ASP A 802 40.05 -0.19 16.49
CA ASP A 802 40.34 1.16 16.02
C ASP A 802 41.84 1.36 15.83
N ILE A 803 42.20 2.03 14.74
CA ILE A 803 43.54 2.52 14.47
C ILE A 803 43.44 4.04 14.30
N ILE A 804 43.96 4.78 15.27
CA ILE A 804 43.89 6.24 15.32
C ILE A 804 45.30 6.80 15.09
N VAL A 805 45.45 7.69 14.12
CA VAL A 805 46.70 8.41 13.83
C VAL A 805 46.44 9.91 13.92
N SER A 806 47.27 10.60 14.68
CA SER A 806 47.06 12.00 15.01
C SER A 806 48.30 12.83 14.66
N SER A 807 48.11 14.05 14.12
CA SER A 807 49.20 14.92 13.67
C SER A 807 49.72 15.88 14.76
N ASP A 808 49.22 15.80 15.99
CA ASP A 808 49.67 16.60 17.15
C ASP A 808 51.10 16.23 17.58
N ALA A 809 51.56 15.03 17.24
CA ALA A 809 52.92 14.58 17.46
C ALA A 809 53.36 13.57 16.38
N SER A 810 54.61 13.68 15.93
CA SER A 810 55.20 12.78 14.93
C SER A 810 55.06 11.31 15.37
N ASN A 811 54.38 10.50 14.55
CA ASN A 811 54.21 9.05 14.73
C ASN A 811 53.33 8.62 15.91
N LYS A 812 52.41 9.45 16.42
CA LYS A 812 51.44 9.02 17.45
C LYS A 812 50.31 8.19 16.82
N GLN A 813 50.40 6.88 17.00
CA GLN A 813 49.39 5.91 16.61
C GLN A 813 48.82 5.23 17.86
N VAL A 814 47.50 5.17 17.97
CA VAL A 814 46.80 4.42 19.01
C VAL A 814 46.04 3.29 18.33
N LYS A 815 46.25 2.06 18.80
CA LYS A 815 45.44 0.92 18.39
C LYS A 815 44.57 0.50 19.56
N VAL A 816 43.26 0.63 19.41
CA VAL A 816 42.30 0.29 20.46
C VAL A 816 41.54 -0.95 20.06
N LYS A 817 41.75 -2.06 20.77
CA LYS A 817 40.91 -3.25 20.62
C LYS A 817 39.82 -3.20 21.68
N TRP A 818 38.57 -3.13 21.25
CA TRP A 818 37.42 -3.17 22.13
C TRP A 818 36.69 -4.49 22.01
N GLU A 819 36.27 -5.06 23.13
CA GLU A 819 35.51 -6.31 23.19
C GLU A 819 34.40 -6.20 24.24
N ALA A 820 33.18 -6.57 23.87
CA ALA A 820 32.09 -6.78 24.82
C ALA A 820 32.33 -8.06 25.60
N LEU A 821 32.43 -7.97 26.93
CA LEU A 821 32.57 -9.12 27.81
C LEU A 821 31.20 -9.66 28.25
N LYS A 822 30.24 -8.75 28.48
CA LYS A 822 28.93 -9.10 28.99
C LYS A 822 27.87 -8.09 28.58
N TYR A 823 26.73 -8.63 28.18
CA TYR A 823 25.48 -7.90 28.01
C TYR A 823 24.48 -8.33 29.08
N SER A 824 23.62 -7.41 29.51
CA SER A 824 22.47 -7.71 30.38
C SER A 824 21.45 -8.58 29.64
N LEU A 825 20.46 -9.13 30.37
CA LEU A 825 19.27 -9.76 29.78
C LEU A 825 18.42 -8.76 28.95
N THR A 826 18.70 -7.47 29.01
CA THR A 826 18.04 -6.43 28.20
C THR A 826 18.99 -5.84 27.16
N GLY A 827 20.10 -6.52 26.82
CA GLY A 827 20.96 -6.17 25.69
C GLY A 827 21.84 -4.94 25.92
N MET A 828 21.91 -4.44 27.15
CA MET A 828 22.80 -3.33 27.51
C MET A 828 24.19 -3.85 27.86
N LEU A 829 25.23 -3.15 27.41
CA LEU A 829 26.61 -3.51 27.70
C LEU A 829 26.89 -3.33 29.21
N GLU A 830 27.12 -4.43 29.93
CA GLU A 830 27.45 -4.38 31.37
C GLU A 830 28.95 -4.36 31.60
N GLU A 831 29.70 -5.08 30.78
CA GLU A 831 31.15 -5.18 30.89
C GLU A 831 31.78 -5.16 29.50
N SER A 832 32.83 -4.35 29.35
CA SER A 832 33.68 -4.36 28.17
C SER A 832 35.15 -4.35 28.59
N ARG A 833 36.00 -4.70 27.63
CA ARG A 833 37.45 -4.60 27.73
C ARG A 833 37.94 -3.75 26.58
N GLU A 834 38.78 -2.78 26.89
CA GLU A 834 39.42 -1.93 25.91
C GLU A 834 40.94 -2.01 26.10
N ILE A 835 41.66 -2.48 25.08
CA ILE A 835 43.12 -2.57 25.10
C ILE A 835 43.66 -1.53 24.15
N ALA A 836 44.28 -0.48 24.68
CA ALA A 836 44.89 0.59 23.91
C ALA A 836 46.42 0.44 23.87
N ASP A 837 46.96 0.19 22.68
CA ASP A 837 48.40 0.18 22.41
C ASP A 837 48.82 1.53 21.83
N TYR A 838 49.59 2.30 22.59
CA TYR A 838 50.15 3.59 22.17
C TYR A 838 51.53 3.39 21.56
N ILE A 839 51.74 3.90 20.36
CA ILE A 839 53.01 3.89 19.65
C ILE A 839 53.34 5.34 19.31
N GLY A 840 54.49 5.85 19.76
CA GLY A 840 54.92 7.22 19.44
C GLY A 840 56.30 7.60 19.99
N SER A 841 56.84 8.70 19.46
CA SER A 841 58.06 9.36 19.93
C SER A 841 57.70 10.76 20.43
N ALA A 842 57.90 11.03 21.72
CA ALA A 842 57.75 12.38 22.25
C ALA A 842 58.98 13.20 21.86
N VAL A 843 58.81 14.24 21.03
CA VAL A 843 59.83 15.28 20.88
C VAL A 843 59.56 16.31 21.97
N LEU A 844 60.31 16.21 23.07
CA LEU A 844 60.44 17.33 24.00
C LEU A 844 61.42 18.34 23.38
N ASP A 845 61.00 19.59 23.32
CA ASP A 845 61.72 20.75 22.81
C ASP A 845 63.23 20.69 23.09
N GLY A 846 64.04 20.50 22.04
CA GLY A 846 65.47 20.78 22.04
C GLY A 846 66.44 19.71 22.59
N SER A 847 66.02 18.48 22.90
CA SER A 847 66.96 17.40 23.27
C SER A 847 66.83 16.17 22.35
N ASP A 848 67.95 15.72 21.78
CA ASP A 848 68.13 14.52 20.93
C ASP A 848 67.86 13.17 21.64
N ASP A 849 66.94 13.12 22.61
CA ASP A 849 66.52 11.87 23.26
C ASP A 849 65.19 11.38 22.66
N LEU A 850 65.30 10.51 21.65
CA LEU A 850 64.22 9.70 21.08
C LEU A 850 63.74 8.64 22.09
N ASN A 851 63.00 9.05 23.12
CA ASN A 851 62.25 8.10 23.95
C ASN A 851 61.00 7.63 23.17
N ARG A 852 61.10 6.43 22.59
CA ARG A 852 59.94 5.67 22.11
C ARG A 852 59.11 5.25 23.31
N ILE A 853 57.94 5.84 23.49
CA ILE A 853 57.03 5.45 24.56
C ILE A 853 56.02 4.48 23.95
N ASN A 854 56.33 3.18 24.06
CA ASN A 854 55.36 2.12 23.82
C ASN A 854 54.78 1.73 25.18
N TYR A 855 53.49 1.96 25.38
CA TYR A 855 52.79 1.50 26.58
C TYR A 855 51.42 0.98 26.21
N ARG A 856 51.00 -0.05 26.95
CA ARG A 856 49.71 -0.72 26.80
C ARG A 856 48.86 -0.35 28.00
N ILE A 857 47.66 0.14 27.75
CA ILE A 857 46.60 0.32 28.74
C ILE A 857 45.58 -0.79 28.51
N ILE A 858 45.13 -1.45 29.59
CA ILE A 858 44.08 -2.48 29.60
C ILE A 858 42.99 -1.99 30.55
#